data_AF-A0A945K1J7-F1
#
_entry.id   AF-A0A945K1J7-F1
#
_cell.length_a   1.000
_cell.length_b   1.000
_cell.length_c   1.000
_cell.angle_alpha   90.00
_cell.angle_beta   90.00
_cell.angle_gamma   90.00
#
_symmetry.space_group_name_H-M   'P 1'
#
loop_
_entity.id
_entity.type
_entity.pdbx_description
1 polymer ?
#
loop_
_entity_poly.entity_id
_entity_poly.type
_entity_poly.pdbx_seq_one_letter_code
_entity_poly.pdbx_strand_id
1 'polypeptide(L)'
;MSTDFWFNRLIEYWTLPTADQVVDHVRRGKVQVVQMGNFGPDFYGLAGDAGVERSWAGMPVVGIEENLQLAADVIPQVQEAGARVVGQLTSTLHYGDHENGLGLFGEVWDKMWTPAILGERPTESVLAAVSLQPTGEPARRAIDGRPYFSYRGCISNPAWLQVLKSMVRKGIELGLDGFNTTHNYEGFCGCGYCADVIRTHMRPEFTDAQLNSLFKGDFDGAIDARAPEEDADEELRARYLVLLEQAAARRRKNAFDEVFIDYGRSLRPGLLAAQWYHKYGMRANDERAALPEDLWARGENYVWYSQGPYRWGSDIEQGYIADMGLNARHMHVGGGGRPFVINKYDYRRWRVWAAEGASHGGCSPCFHAGPPRADMWDAGRTLPEDYYGPMVRYQRFMADYEDLLHPATPITQVGVVYPRRAERELAADYLDALKRITEWLEDAHVLYDLIFDDQLTERASDFPNLILPDVRRLSAAEVAAVQQHVDGGGSLLVSGATGTMDADGGKTDPDALFTTSTGKVYRWESTDWQPITKTIGGSIEGEPEMPVYPHLPDAPEGRDLMDTLEGLCDGYWLRTDAPWWVRTRIWRAQEINAIPVHWINYRQDEMPAVETPIPMGPINADLLLPDDVVVDRVEWIFPEMKKPLELKHEVSDNRVSFQIPRLVVYGISVIHLK
;
A
#
# COMPACT_ATOMS: atom_id res chain seq x y z
N MET A 1 2.29 -15.89 -13.69
CA MET A 1 3.24 -16.28 -14.76
C MET A 1 4.10 -15.08 -15.12
N SER A 2 5.41 -15.01 -14.91
CA SER A 2 6.23 -15.54 -13.82
C SER A 2 6.62 -14.34 -12.94
N THR A 3 6.42 -14.44 -11.63
CA THR A 3 6.91 -13.46 -10.64
C THR A 3 8.25 -13.95 -10.11
N ASP A 4 9.19 -14.27 -11.01
CA ASP A 4 10.45 -14.93 -10.63
C ASP A 4 11.36 -14.05 -9.76
N PHE A 5 11.05 -12.75 -9.66
CA PHE A 5 11.79 -11.81 -8.84
C PHE A 5 10.94 -11.28 -7.69
N TRP A 6 11.08 -11.94 -6.54
CA TRP A 6 10.63 -11.42 -5.24
C TRP A 6 11.78 -10.65 -4.58
N PHE A 7 11.44 -9.60 -3.83
CA PHE A 7 12.41 -8.80 -3.08
C PHE A 7 11.76 -8.26 -1.81
N ASN A 8 12.56 -7.93 -0.79
CA ASN A 8 12.12 -7.19 0.41
C ASN A 8 13.09 -6.06 0.82
N ARG A 9 14.21 -5.91 0.10
CA ARG A 9 15.22 -4.87 0.35
C ARG A 9 15.20 -3.86 -0.79
N LEU A 10 14.40 -2.82 -0.63
CA LEU A 10 14.31 -1.69 -1.56
C LEU A 10 14.82 -0.40 -0.88
N ILE A 11 15.44 0.48 -1.66
CA ILE A 11 15.69 1.87 -1.26
C ILE A 11 15.19 2.81 -2.36
N GLU A 12 14.80 4.02 -1.96
CA GLU A 12 14.24 5.03 -2.87
C GLU A 12 15.07 6.31 -2.81
N TYR A 13 15.25 6.96 -3.96
CA TYR A 13 15.78 8.31 -4.12
C TYR A 13 14.88 9.11 -5.08
N TRP A 14 14.15 10.12 -4.60
CA TRP A 14 13.35 10.99 -5.47
C TRP A 14 14.18 11.68 -6.55
N THR A 15 15.35 12.20 -6.17
CA THR A 15 16.33 12.79 -7.09
C THR A 15 17.39 11.75 -7.44
N LEU A 16 17.75 11.60 -8.72
CA LEU A 16 18.80 10.68 -9.15
C LEU A 16 20.10 10.91 -8.33
N PRO A 17 20.61 9.90 -7.61
CA PRO A 17 21.83 10.02 -6.83
C PRO A 17 23.07 9.91 -7.72
N THR A 18 24.21 10.36 -7.20
CA THR A 18 25.51 9.99 -7.76
C THR A 18 25.90 8.58 -7.32
N ALA A 19 26.81 7.93 -8.05
CA ALA A 19 27.21 6.54 -7.74
C ALA A 19 27.77 6.38 -6.31
N ASP A 20 28.55 7.33 -5.82
CA ASP A 20 29.12 7.34 -4.46
C ASP A 20 28.05 7.42 -3.36
N GLN A 21 26.87 7.97 -3.66
CA GLN A 21 25.77 8.07 -2.71
C GLN A 21 24.97 6.77 -2.54
N VAL A 22 25.03 5.85 -3.52
CA VAL A 22 24.12 4.70 -3.58
C VAL A 22 24.83 3.35 -3.61
N VAL A 23 25.96 3.24 -4.32
CA VAL A 23 26.63 1.96 -4.58
C VAL A 23 27.13 1.29 -3.30
N ASP A 24 27.68 2.05 -2.35
CA ASP A 24 28.13 1.50 -1.06
C ASP A 24 26.96 0.95 -0.24
N HIS A 25 25.82 1.67 -0.21
CA HIS A 25 24.61 1.20 0.48
C HIS A 25 24.09 -0.09 -0.17
N VAL A 26 24.02 -0.15 -1.50
CA VAL A 26 23.58 -1.36 -2.21
C VAL A 26 24.42 -2.57 -1.81
N ARG A 27 25.76 -2.44 -1.87
CA ARG A 27 26.68 -3.52 -1.52
C ARG A 27 26.57 -3.91 -0.05
N ARG A 28 26.54 -2.93 0.85
CA ARG A 28 26.52 -3.20 2.29
C ARG A 28 25.18 -3.76 2.73
N GLY A 29 24.07 -3.22 2.26
CA GLY A 29 22.72 -3.66 2.61
C GLY A 29 22.25 -4.90 1.86
N LYS A 30 22.98 -5.37 0.84
CA LYS A 30 22.50 -6.40 -0.12
C LYS A 30 21.13 -6.00 -0.69
N VAL A 31 21.02 -4.73 -1.09
CA VAL A 31 19.79 -4.15 -1.64
C VAL A 31 19.47 -4.81 -2.97
N GLN A 32 18.20 -5.15 -3.18
CA GLN A 32 17.72 -5.85 -4.38
C GLN A 32 17.14 -4.90 -5.42
N VAL A 33 16.51 -3.80 -4.97
CA VAL A 33 15.90 -2.79 -5.86
C VAL A 33 16.29 -1.39 -5.39
N VAL A 34 16.70 -0.54 -6.32
CA VAL A 34 16.88 0.89 -6.13
C VAL A 34 15.87 1.62 -7.01
N GLN A 35 14.91 2.30 -6.39
CA GLN A 35 14.05 3.25 -7.07
C GLN A 35 14.74 4.61 -7.09
N MET A 36 15.08 5.16 -8.25
CA MET A 36 15.82 6.44 -8.29
C MET A 36 15.52 7.32 -9.50
N GLY A 37 15.38 8.62 -9.24
CA GLY A 37 15.25 9.67 -10.25
C GLY A 37 13.92 9.67 -11.01
N ASN A 38 13.56 10.82 -11.60
CA ASN A 38 12.34 10.96 -12.40
C ASN A 38 12.67 10.96 -13.90
N PHE A 39 11.98 10.12 -14.67
CA PHE A 39 12.15 9.97 -16.13
C PHE A 39 10.89 10.40 -16.89
N GLY A 40 9.98 11.11 -16.22
CA GLY A 40 8.70 11.54 -16.76
C GLY A 40 8.62 13.02 -17.14
N PRO A 41 7.38 13.51 -17.37
CA PRO A 41 7.04 14.88 -17.73
C PRO A 41 7.70 15.95 -16.85
N ASP A 42 7.74 15.75 -15.53
CA ASP A 42 8.36 16.68 -14.57
C ASP A 42 9.85 16.91 -14.88
N PHE A 43 10.59 15.83 -15.17
CA PHE A 43 11.99 15.93 -15.56
C PHE A 43 12.15 16.73 -16.86
N TYR A 44 11.53 16.29 -17.95
CA TYR A 44 11.72 16.94 -19.26
C TYR A 44 11.25 18.39 -19.27
N GLY A 45 10.19 18.71 -18.54
CA GLY A 45 9.66 20.07 -18.45
C GLY A 45 10.55 21.03 -17.65
N LEU A 46 11.29 20.53 -16.66
CA LEU A 46 11.99 21.38 -15.70
C LEU A 46 13.52 21.28 -15.74
N ALA A 47 14.09 20.29 -16.44
CA ALA A 47 15.52 20.04 -16.44
C ALA A 47 16.34 21.28 -16.85
N GLY A 48 15.87 22.05 -17.83
CA GLY A 48 16.57 23.21 -18.38
C GLY A 48 16.47 24.51 -17.58
N ASP A 49 15.51 24.64 -16.65
CA ASP A 49 15.36 25.86 -15.85
C ASP A 49 16.28 25.81 -14.65
N ALA A 50 17.35 26.61 -14.60
CA ALA A 50 18.26 26.66 -13.45
C ALA A 50 17.64 27.25 -12.16
N GLY A 51 16.49 27.94 -12.26
CA GLY A 51 15.81 28.60 -11.15
C GLY A 51 14.94 27.68 -10.29
N VAL A 52 14.66 26.44 -10.72
CA VAL A 52 13.88 25.49 -9.92
C VAL A 52 14.76 24.65 -9.00
N GLU A 53 14.20 24.23 -7.87
CA GLU A 53 14.85 23.24 -7.01
C GLU A 53 15.00 21.92 -7.76
N ARG A 54 16.18 21.28 -7.70
CA ARG A 54 16.46 20.06 -8.49
C ARG A 54 15.57 18.88 -8.14
N SER A 55 15.07 18.83 -6.90
CA SER A 55 14.09 17.84 -6.46
C SER A 55 12.82 17.86 -7.31
N TRP A 56 12.42 19.01 -7.87
CA TRP A 56 11.22 19.09 -8.71
C TRP A 56 11.34 18.33 -10.02
N ALA A 57 12.51 18.40 -10.65
CA ALA A 57 12.81 17.62 -11.83
C ALA A 57 13.10 16.15 -11.50
N GLY A 58 13.28 15.80 -10.22
CA GLY A 58 13.77 14.50 -9.78
C GLY A 58 15.17 14.18 -10.32
N MET A 59 15.93 15.20 -10.69
CA MET A 59 17.17 15.10 -11.45
C MET A 59 18.18 16.19 -11.01
N PRO A 60 19.45 15.84 -10.76
CA PRO A 60 20.34 16.69 -9.96
C PRO A 60 21.04 17.80 -10.73
N VAL A 61 21.15 17.74 -12.07
CA VAL A 61 21.84 18.76 -12.86
C VAL A 61 20.88 19.61 -13.69
N VAL A 62 21.38 20.71 -14.27
CA VAL A 62 20.62 21.54 -15.22
C VAL A 62 20.90 21.01 -16.63
N GLY A 63 19.84 20.80 -17.41
CA GLY A 63 19.89 20.32 -18.79
C GLY A 63 19.39 18.87 -18.97
N ILE A 64 18.73 18.60 -20.10
CA ILE A 64 18.15 17.28 -20.39
C ILE A 64 19.27 16.28 -20.69
N GLU A 65 20.18 16.62 -21.59
CA GLU A 65 21.25 15.72 -22.05
C GLU A 65 22.23 15.36 -20.92
N GLU A 66 22.56 16.33 -20.07
CA GLU A 66 23.47 16.16 -18.94
C GLU A 66 22.90 15.18 -17.90
N ASN A 67 21.60 15.28 -17.59
CA ASN A 67 20.94 14.34 -16.68
C ASN A 67 20.80 12.94 -17.30
N LEU A 68 20.50 12.85 -18.60
CA LEU A 68 20.45 11.57 -19.29
C LEU A 68 21.83 10.88 -19.33
N GLN A 69 22.91 11.65 -19.52
CA GLN A 69 24.28 11.11 -19.45
C GLN A 69 24.61 10.64 -18.04
N LEU A 70 24.26 11.42 -17.01
CA LEU A 70 24.45 11.01 -15.63
C LEU A 70 23.70 9.71 -15.31
N ALA A 71 22.45 9.58 -15.77
CA ALA A 71 21.68 8.35 -15.62
C ALA A 71 22.36 7.17 -16.32
N ALA A 72 22.84 7.36 -17.56
CA ALA A 72 23.58 6.34 -18.32
C ALA A 72 24.87 5.88 -17.59
N ASP A 73 25.49 6.77 -16.81
CA ASP A 73 26.69 6.45 -16.04
C ASP A 73 26.37 5.74 -14.71
N VAL A 74 25.33 6.17 -14.00
CA VAL A 74 25.01 5.66 -12.64
C VAL A 74 24.24 4.34 -12.68
N ILE A 75 23.30 4.15 -13.61
CA ILE A 75 22.44 2.96 -13.67
C ILE A 75 23.27 1.66 -13.74
N PRO A 76 24.27 1.52 -14.64
CA PRO A 76 25.06 0.31 -14.73
C PRO A 76 25.88 0.03 -13.46
N GLN A 77 26.35 1.06 -12.75
CA GLN A 77 27.12 0.89 -11.51
C GLN A 77 26.27 0.34 -10.36
N VAL A 78 25.00 0.75 -10.27
CA VAL A 78 24.04 0.19 -9.31
C VAL A 78 23.70 -1.26 -9.65
N GLN A 79 23.54 -1.56 -10.94
CA GLN A 79 23.31 -2.92 -11.42
C GLN A 79 24.50 -3.84 -11.16
N GLU A 80 25.73 -3.39 -11.42
CA GLU A 80 26.96 -4.12 -11.10
C GLU A 80 27.12 -4.33 -9.58
N ALA A 81 26.61 -3.41 -8.76
CA ALA A 81 26.57 -3.56 -7.31
C ALA A 81 25.56 -4.61 -6.82
N GLY A 82 24.64 -5.08 -7.69
CA GLY A 82 23.74 -6.20 -7.43
C GLY A 82 22.25 -5.86 -7.36
N ALA A 83 21.85 -4.61 -7.61
CA ALA A 83 20.44 -4.19 -7.52
C ALA A 83 19.80 -3.93 -8.89
N ARG A 84 18.50 -4.20 -8.99
CA ARG A 84 17.66 -3.73 -10.11
C ARG A 84 17.39 -2.24 -9.96
N VAL A 85 17.36 -1.51 -11.07
CA VAL A 85 17.10 -0.07 -11.05
C VAL A 85 15.72 0.24 -11.61
N VAL A 86 14.89 0.89 -10.79
CA VAL A 86 13.55 1.33 -11.17
C VAL A 86 13.53 2.86 -11.24
N GLY A 87 13.12 3.43 -12.37
CA GLY A 87 12.93 4.86 -12.50
C GLY A 87 11.55 5.29 -11.98
N GLN A 88 11.44 6.49 -11.44
CA GLN A 88 10.13 7.10 -11.21
C GLN A 88 9.63 7.71 -12.52
N LEU A 89 8.33 7.62 -12.77
CA LEU A 89 7.73 8.30 -13.93
C LEU A 89 6.39 8.90 -13.56
N THR A 90 6.33 10.21 -13.56
CA THR A 90 5.07 10.92 -13.37
C THR A 90 4.14 10.68 -14.56
N SER A 91 2.95 10.12 -14.33
CA SER A 91 2.07 9.71 -15.45
C SER A 91 1.18 10.84 -15.98
N THR A 92 0.82 11.81 -15.15
CA THR A 92 -0.09 12.89 -15.58
C THR A 92 0.38 14.27 -15.17
N LEU A 93 0.87 14.44 -13.93
CA LEU A 93 1.35 15.72 -13.44
C LEU A 93 2.52 16.25 -14.28
N HIS A 94 2.48 17.55 -14.56
CA HIS A 94 3.63 18.30 -15.05
C HIS A 94 3.49 19.76 -14.68
N TYR A 95 4.60 20.48 -14.72
CA TYR A 95 4.68 21.89 -14.40
C TYR A 95 4.89 22.73 -15.66
N GLY A 96 4.32 23.93 -15.69
CA GLY A 96 4.54 24.86 -16.79
C GLY A 96 3.74 26.15 -16.68
N ASP A 97 3.78 26.93 -17.74
CA ASP A 97 2.87 28.04 -18.00
C ASP A 97 2.69 28.19 -19.51
N HIS A 98 1.53 27.77 -20.02
CA HIS A 98 1.27 27.77 -21.45
C HIS A 98 1.17 29.18 -22.06
N GLU A 99 0.85 30.19 -21.25
CA GLU A 99 0.76 31.59 -21.72
C GLU A 99 2.16 32.20 -21.89
N ASN A 100 3.11 31.79 -21.04
CA ASN A 100 4.48 32.30 -21.03
C ASN A 100 5.51 31.33 -21.64
N GLY A 101 5.08 30.15 -22.10
CA GLY A 101 5.96 29.15 -22.72
C GLY A 101 6.95 28.50 -21.75
N LEU A 102 6.56 28.29 -20.49
CA LEU A 102 7.40 27.68 -19.45
C LEU A 102 7.08 26.19 -19.26
N GLY A 103 8.04 25.41 -18.75
CA GLY A 103 7.84 24.00 -18.44
C GLY A 103 7.78 23.13 -19.71
N LEU A 104 6.83 22.19 -19.78
CA LEU A 104 6.62 21.39 -21.01
C LEU A 104 6.05 22.17 -22.21
N PHE A 105 5.79 23.47 -22.06
CA PHE A 105 5.28 24.32 -23.13
C PHE A 105 6.42 25.06 -23.83
N GLY A 106 6.15 25.56 -25.05
CA GLY A 106 7.10 26.38 -25.78
C GLY A 106 8.38 25.63 -26.20
N GLU A 107 9.52 26.31 -26.10
CA GLU A 107 10.81 25.85 -26.65
C GLU A 107 11.30 24.53 -26.04
N VAL A 108 10.95 24.23 -24.78
CA VAL A 108 11.32 22.98 -24.12
C VAL A 108 10.72 21.78 -24.83
N TRP A 109 9.47 21.89 -25.30
CA TRP A 109 8.81 20.85 -26.10
C TRP A 109 9.61 20.54 -27.36
N ASP A 110 10.03 21.56 -28.10
CA ASP A 110 10.80 21.35 -29.33
C ASP A 110 12.18 20.72 -29.05
N LYS A 111 12.82 21.10 -27.93
CA LYS A 111 14.15 20.59 -27.54
C LYS A 111 14.15 19.12 -27.13
N MET A 112 13.07 18.60 -26.53
CA MET A 112 13.01 17.19 -26.09
C MET A 112 12.69 16.22 -27.24
N TRP A 113 12.09 16.68 -28.33
CA TRP A 113 11.71 15.85 -29.49
C TRP A 113 12.77 15.83 -30.59
N THR A 114 13.95 15.33 -30.24
CA THR A 114 15.02 15.03 -31.22
C THR A 114 15.20 13.51 -31.36
N PRO A 115 15.77 13.01 -32.47
CA PRO A 115 16.09 11.58 -32.61
C PRO A 115 16.95 11.02 -31.46
N ALA A 116 17.81 11.83 -30.86
CA ALA A 116 18.70 11.41 -29.77
C ALA A 116 17.99 11.34 -28.39
N ILE A 117 16.94 12.13 -28.18
CA ILE A 117 16.25 12.23 -26.89
C ILE A 117 14.97 11.39 -26.92
N LEU A 118 13.86 11.89 -27.47
CA LEU A 118 12.56 11.18 -27.45
C LEU A 118 12.06 10.69 -28.81
N GLY A 119 12.72 11.03 -29.91
CA GLY A 119 12.33 10.63 -31.26
C GLY A 119 11.29 11.58 -31.88
N GLU A 120 10.36 11.02 -32.65
CA GLU A 120 9.32 11.80 -33.33
C GLU A 120 8.29 12.34 -32.33
N ARG A 121 7.96 13.63 -32.49
CA ARG A 121 6.96 14.28 -31.63
C ARG A 121 5.55 13.71 -31.89
N PRO A 122 4.77 13.40 -30.85
CA PRO A 122 3.41 12.87 -31.02
C PRO A 122 2.39 13.92 -31.49
N THR A 123 2.66 15.19 -31.21
CA THR A 123 1.81 16.34 -31.52
C THR A 123 2.66 17.61 -31.63
N GLU A 124 2.14 18.63 -32.31
CA GLU A 124 2.77 19.94 -32.46
C GLU A 124 3.05 20.62 -31.12
N SER A 125 2.14 20.46 -30.14
CA SER A 125 2.27 21.05 -28.81
C SER A 125 1.60 20.16 -27.77
N VAL A 126 2.16 20.14 -26.55
CA VAL A 126 1.57 19.43 -25.40
C VAL A 126 0.14 19.90 -25.09
N LEU A 127 -0.26 21.11 -25.50
CA LEU A 127 -1.64 21.61 -25.35
C LEU A 127 -2.70 20.67 -25.96
N ALA A 128 -2.36 19.94 -27.02
CA ALA A 128 -3.27 18.98 -27.64
C ALA A 128 -3.44 17.67 -26.82
N ALA A 129 -2.66 17.50 -25.74
CA ALA A 129 -2.57 16.29 -24.94
C ALA A 129 -2.94 16.48 -23.45
N VAL A 130 -3.01 17.73 -22.98
CA VAL A 130 -3.35 18.03 -21.58
C VAL A 130 -4.84 17.88 -21.27
N SER A 131 -5.14 17.75 -19.98
CA SER A 131 -6.49 17.80 -19.45
C SER A 131 -7.11 19.17 -19.65
N LEU A 132 -8.39 19.18 -20.01
CA LEU A 132 -9.16 20.39 -20.27
C LEU A 132 -10.24 20.58 -19.20
N GLN A 133 -10.61 21.84 -18.98
CA GLN A 133 -11.86 22.20 -18.31
C GLN A 133 -13.06 21.97 -19.24
N PRO A 134 -14.30 21.96 -18.74
CA PRO A 134 -15.50 21.88 -19.59
C PRO A 134 -15.60 22.98 -20.64
N THR A 135 -14.98 24.14 -20.37
CA THR A 135 -14.92 25.27 -21.30
C THR A 135 -13.97 25.04 -22.48
N GLY A 136 -13.17 23.98 -22.46
CA GLY A 136 -12.12 23.68 -23.45
C GLY A 136 -10.75 24.27 -23.10
N GLU A 137 -10.66 25.13 -22.09
CA GLU A 137 -9.38 25.69 -21.62
C GLU A 137 -8.50 24.64 -20.92
N PRO A 138 -7.16 24.72 -21.00
CA PRO A 138 -6.28 23.85 -20.22
C PRO A 138 -6.60 23.89 -18.72
N ALA A 139 -6.76 22.72 -18.11
CA ALA A 139 -6.92 22.61 -16.67
C ALA A 139 -5.57 22.83 -15.98
N ARG A 140 -5.47 23.91 -15.20
CA ARG A 140 -4.26 24.28 -14.45
C ARG A 140 -4.60 24.65 -13.00
N ARG A 141 -3.67 24.41 -12.08
CA ARG A 141 -3.75 24.89 -10.69
C ARG A 141 -2.54 25.74 -10.38
N ALA A 142 -2.78 26.93 -9.81
CA ALA A 142 -1.71 27.82 -9.37
C ALA A 142 -0.88 27.16 -8.27
N ILE A 143 0.39 27.52 -8.19
CA ILE A 143 1.29 27.10 -7.13
C ILE A 143 1.78 28.36 -6.44
N ASP A 144 1.38 28.53 -5.18
CA ASP A 144 1.67 29.75 -4.43
C ASP A 144 3.17 30.05 -4.37
N GLY A 145 3.51 31.30 -4.68
CA GLY A 145 4.89 31.80 -4.63
C GLY A 145 5.80 31.31 -5.76
N ARG A 146 5.27 30.67 -6.81
CA ARG A 146 6.08 30.10 -7.89
C ARG A 146 5.62 30.57 -9.28
N PRO A 147 6.53 30.61 -10.28
CA PRO A 147 6.19 31.03 -11.64
C PRO A 147 5.49 29.94 -12.46
N TYR A 148 5.21 28.77 -11.87
CA TYR A 148 4.66 27.59 -12.53
C TYR A 148 3.23 27.31 -12.05
N PHE A 149 2.43 26.79 -12.96
CA PHE A 149 1.19 26.08 -12.66
C PHE A 149 1.42 24.58 -12.74
N SER A 150 0.60 23.81 -12.02
CA SER A 150 0.49 22.37 -12.25
C SER A 150 -0.60 22.08 -13.28
N TYR A 151 -0.27 21.24 -14.24
CA TYR A 151 -1.16 20.72 -15.28
C TYR A 151 -1.28 19.21 -15.15
N ARG A 152 -2.19 18.61 -15.92
CA ARG A 152 -2.32 17.14 -16.05
C ARG A 152 -2.35 16.76 -17.51
N GLY A 153 -1.68 15.68 -17.87
CA GLY A 153 -1.93 14.98 -19.11
C GLY A 153 -3.23 14.20 -19.06
N CYS A 154 -3.96 14.16 -20.18
CA CYS A 154 -5.22 13.44 -20.24
C CYS A 154 -4.96 11.95 -20.48
N ILE A 155 -5.29 11.10 -19.49
CA ILE A 155 -5.15 9.63 -19.62
C ILE A 155 -5.99 9.03 -20.74
N SER A 156 -7.06 9.68 -21.18
CA SER A 156 -7.89 9.24 -22.32
C SER A 156 -7.37 9.73 -23.67
N ASN A 157 -6.39 10.64 -23.70
CA ASN A 157 -5.88 11.19 -24.95
C ASN A 157 -4.70 10.35 -25.50
N PRO A 158 -4.83 9.74 -26.68
CA PRO A 158 -3.77 8.90 -27.25
C PRO A 158 -2.44 9.64 -27.44
N ALA A 159 -2.48 10.94 -27.75
CA ALA A 159 -1.27 11.74 -27.90
C ALA A 159 -0.48 11.82 -26.57
N TRP A 160 -1.17 11.95 -25.44
CA TRP A 160 -0.52 11.93 -24.13
C TRP A 160 0.12 10.58 -23.83
N LEU A 161 -0.58 9.48 -24.11
CA LEU A 161 -0.01 8.14 -23.89
C LEU A 161 1.23 7.90 -24.75
N GLN A 162 1.26 8.44 -25.97
CA GLN A 162 2.43 8.38 -26.83
C GLN A 162 3.61 9.22 -26.29
N VAL A 163 3.34 10.34 -25.61
CA VAL A 163 4.37 11.10 -24.87
C VAL A 163 5.01 10.20 -23.80
N LEU A 164 4.19 9.57 -22.97
CA LEU A 164 4.68 8.67 -21.92
C LEU A 164 5.45 7.47 -22.48
N LYS A 165 4.95 6.83 -23.56
CA LYS A 165 5.64 5.73 -24.25
C LYS A 165 7.05 6.14 -24.72
N SER A 166 7.20 7.36 -25.22
CA SER A 166 8.52 7.85 -25.67
C SER A 166 9.49 8.01 -24.51
N MET A 167 9.02 8.50 -23.36
CA MET A 167 9.80 8.61 -22.13
C MET A 167 10.16 7.23 -21.54
N VAL A 168 9.20 6.29 -21.54
CA VAL A 168 9.44 4.89 -21.13
C VAL A 168 10.51 4.23 -22.00
N ARG A 169 10.43 4.37 -23.33
CA ARG A 169 11.46 3.88 -24.25
C ARG A 169 12.83 4.42 -23.89
N LYS A 170 12.92 5.74 -23.68
CA LYS A 170 14.20 6.39 -23.33
C LYS A 170 14.76 5.89 -22.00
N GLY A 171 13.93 5.72 -20.97
CA GLY A 171 14.37 5.14 -19.70
C GLY A 171 14.88 3.70 -19.85
N ILE A 172 14.22 2.87 -20.65
CA ILE A 172 14.67 1.51 -20.96
C ILE A 172 16.02 1.52 -21.70
N GLU A 173 16.20 2.41 -22.67
CA GLU A 173 17.47 2.58 -23.40
C GLU A 173 18.65 2.97 -22.50
N LEU A 174 18.39 3.73 -21.44
CA LEU A 174 19.39 4.08 -20.42
C LEU A 174 19.72 2.91 -19.47
N GLY A 175 18.97 1.81 -19.55
CA GLY A 175 19.24 0.59 -18.79
C GLY A 175 18.28 0.28 -17.65
N LEU A 176 17.24 1.10 -17.41
CA LEU A 176 16.26 0.87 -16.33
C LEU A 176 15.63 -0.53 -16.42
N ASP A 177 15.60 -1.23 -15.28
CA ASP A 177 14.91 -2.51 -15.11
C ASP A 177 13.39 -2.36 -14.96
N GLY A 178 12.90 -1.15 -14.67
CA GLY A 178 11.48 -0.92 -14.48
C GLY A 178 11.09 0.52 -14.18
N PHE A 179 9.80 0.71 -13.93
CA PHE A 179 9.22 1.99 -13.51
C PHE A 179 8.28 1.84 -12.31
N ASN A 180 8.35 2.80 -11.39
CA ASN A 180 7.28 3.10 -10.45
C ASN A 180 6.60 4.39 -10.89
N THR A 181 5.33 4.31 -11.25
CA THR A 181 4.61 5.49 -11.73
C THR A 181 4.09 6.33 -10.58
N THR A 182 4.27 7.64 -10.69
CA THR A 182 3.76 8.62 -9.71
C THR A 182 2.72 9.53 -10.35
N HIS A 183 1.92 10.19 -9.52
CA HIS A 183 0.87 11.12 -9.94
C HIS A 183 -0.05 10.55 -11.04
N ASN A 184 -0.45 9.30 -10.89
CA ASN A 184 -1.37 8.57 -11.76
C ASN A 184 -2.77 8.45 -11.13
N TYR A 185 -3.20 9.47 -10.37
CA TYR A 185 -4.47 9.48 -9.61
C TYR A 185 -5.57 10.35 -10.24
N GLU A 186 -5.31 10.98 -11.39
CA GLU A 186 -6.29 11.87 -12.04
C GLU A 186 -7.45 11.12 -12.69
N GLY A 187 -8.64 11.73 -12.64
CA GLY A 187 -9.85 11.24 -13.29
C GLY A 187 -10.08 11.83 -14.68
N PHE A 188 -11.33 11.81 -15.13
CA PHE A 188 -11.73 12.37 -16.42
C PHE A 188 -11.65 13.91 -16.46
N CYS A 189 -11.25 14.46 -17.61
CA CYS A 189 -11.26 15.89 -17.90
C CYS A 189 -12.40 16.27 -18.87
N GLY A 190 -12.53 17.56 -19.20
CA GLY A 190 -13.58 18.09 -20.09
C GLY A 190 -13.33 17.88 -21.59
N CYS A 191 -12.43 16.99 -21.99
CA CYS A 191 -12.15 16.74 -23.41
C CYS A 191 -13.09 15.69 -24.03
N GLY A 192 -13.18 15.67 -25.35
CA GLY A 192 -14.00 14.70 -26.09
C GLY A 192 -13.65 13.24 -25.81
N TYR A 193 -12.35 12.90 -25.70
CA TYR A 193 -11.92 11.54 -25.38
C TYR A 193 -12.44 11.05 -24.03
N CYS A 194 -12.45 11.92 -23.02
CA CYS A 194 -12.99 11.57 -21.70
C CYS A 194 -14.52 11.44 -21.76
N ALA A 195 -15.21 12.35 -22.44
CA ALA A 195 -16.66 12.28 -22.61
C ALA A 195 -17.09 10.98 -23.32
N ASP A 196 -16.36 10.55 -24.35
CA ASP A 196 -16.65 9.31 -25.08
C ASP A 196 -16.49 8.08 -24.20
N VAL A 197 -15.43 8.03 -23.39
CA VAL A 197 -15.20 6.93 -22.42
C VAL A 197 -16.33 6.89 -21.38
N ILE A 198 -16.72 8.04 -20.82
CA ILE A 198 -17.82 8.14 -19.85
C ILE A 198 -19.11 7.62 -20.49
N ARG A 199 -19.50 8.17 -21.64
CA ARG A 199 -20.75 7.77 -22.31
C ARG A 199 -20.76 6.28 -22.65
N THR A 200 -19.65 5.74 -23.13
CA THR A 200 -19.51 4.30 -23.43
C THR A 200 -19.71 3.44 -22.19
N HIS A 201 -19.19 3.88 -21.04
CA HIS A 201 -19.33 3.15 -19.78
C HIS A 201 -20.73 3.26 -19.18
N MET A 202 -21.40 4.41 -19.31
CA MET A 202 -22.68 4.66 -18.66
C MET A 202 -23.88 4.04 -19.40
N ARG A 203 -23.84 3.92 -20.73
CA ARG A 203 -24.97 3.43 -21.53
C ARG A 203 -25.46 2.01 -21.18
N PRO A 204 -24.58 1.04 -20.85
CA PRO A 204 -25.03 -0.28 -20.42
C PRO A 204 -25.65 -0.28 -19.01
N GLU A 205 -25.30 0.69 -18.17
CA GLU A 205 -25.64 0.72 -16.75
C GLU A 205 -26.97 1.45 -16.45
N PHE A 206 -27.38 2.33 -17.36
CA PHE A 206 -28.55 3.19 -17.21
C PHE A 206 -29.45 3.16 -18.45
N THR A 207 -30.75 3.32 -18.23
CA THR A 207 -31.68 3.60 -19.32
C THR A 207 -31.51 5.03 -19.84
N ASP A 208 -31.88 5.28 -21.11
CA ASP A 208 -31.85 6.63 -21.69
C ASP A 208 -32.66 7.64 -20.87
N ALA A 209 -33.79 7.21 -20.30
CA ALA A 209 -34.62 8.07 -19.44
C ALA A 209 -33.89 8.47 -18.15
N GLN A 210 -33.18 7.54 -17.52
CA GLN A 210 -32.36 7.81 -16.34
C GLN A 210 -31.22 8.78 -16.67
N LEU A 211 -30.46 8.51 -17.74
CA LEU A 211 -29.37 9.39 -18.18
C LEU A 211 -29.87 10.80 -18.50
N ASN A 212 -30.94 10.93 -19.28
CA ASN A 212 -31.48 12.25 -19.61
C ASN A 212 -32.01 12.99 -18.37
N SER A 213 -32.59 12.29 -17.40
CA SER A 213 -33.04 12.91 -16.14
C SER A 213 -31.88 13.48 -15.31
N LEU A 214 -30.68 12.90 -15.42
CA LEU A 214 -29.47 13.39 -14.75
C LEU A 214 -28.85 14.64 -15.43
N PHE A 215 -29.23 14.96 -16.67
CA PHE A 215 -28.55 15.97 -17.50
C PHE A 215 -29.53 16.87 -18.29
N LYS A 216 -30.53 17.47 -17.61
CA LYS A 216 -31.52 18.41 -18.21
C LYS A 216 -32.21 17.92 -19.49
N GLY A 217 -32.37 16.60 -19.64
CA GLY A 217 -33.04 15.99 -20.79
C GLY A 217 -32.11 15.61 -21.95
N ASP A 218 -30.81 15.88 -21.88
CA ASP A 218 -29.85 15.55 -22.94
C ASP A 218 -28.47 15.17 -22.40
N PHE A 219 -28.26 13.86 -22.18
CA PHE A 219 -26.96 13.31 -21.78
C PHE A 219 -25.89 13.40 -22.89
N ASP A 220 -26.31 13.28 -24.16
CA ASP A 220 -25.38 13.22 -25.28
C ASP A 220 -24.87 14.60 -25.69
N GLY A 221 -25.70 15.62 -25.56
CA GLY A 221 -25.32 17.03 -25.71
C GLY A 221 -24.78 17.69 -24.43
N ALA A 222 -24.72 16.99 -23.30
CA ALA A 222 -24.21 17.54 -22.05
C ALA A 222 -22.78 18.06 -22.23
N ILE A 223 -22.54 19.30 -21.77
CA ILE A 223 -21.22 19.96 -21.82
C ILE A 223 -20.21 19.20 -20.95
N ASP A 224 -20.65 18.69 -19.80
CA ASP A 224 -19.79 17.94 -18.88
C ASP A 224 -20.49 16.66 -18.40
N ALA A 225 -20.15 15.52 -19.00
CA ALA A 225 -20.67 14.22 -18.60
C ALA A 225 -20.19 13.77 -17.20
N ARG A 226 -19.33 14.52 -16.52
CA ARG A 226 -18.88 14.20 -15.16
C ARG A 226 -19.79 14.77 -14.08
N ALA A 227 -20.63 15.75 -14.43
CA ALA A 227 -21.38 16.54 -13.48
C ALA A 227 -22.90 16.41 -13.74
N PRO A 228 -23.55 15.36 -13.21
CA PRO A 228 -25.01 15.29 -13.21
C PRO A 228 -25.60 16.48 -12.43
N GLU A 229 -26.83 16.86 -12.76
CA GLU A 229 -27.53 17.99 -12.16
C GLU A 229 -27.72 17.83 -10.65
N GLU A 230 -27.58 18.93 -9.90
CA GLU A 230 -27.66 18.91 -8.43
C GLU A 230 -29.06 18.58 -7.92
N ASP A 231 -30.11 18.93 -8.68
CA ASP A 231 -31.53 18.70 -8.38
C ASP A 231 -32.09 17.39 -8.96
N ALA A 232 -31.23 16.57 -9.58
CA ALA A 232 -31.61 15.23 -10.01
C ALA A 232 -31.87 14.30 -8.80
N ASP A 233 -32.55 13.19 -9.05
CA ASP A 233 -32.81 12.16 -8.03
C ASP A 233 -31.50 11.74 -7.31
N GLU A 234 -31.51 11.82 -5.98
CA GLU A 234 -30.30 11.67 -5.16
C GLU A 234 -29.70 10.27 -5.28
N GLU A 235 -30.55 9.23 -5.29
CA GLU A 235 -30.11 7.84 -5.39
C GLU A 235 -29.53 7.54 -6.77
N LEU A 236 -30.19 8.01 -7.83
CA LEU A 236 -29.71 7.88 -9.19
C LEU A 236 -28.39 8.64 -9.41
N ARG A 237 -28.28 9.86 -8.87
CA ARG A 237 -27.07 10.67 -8.93
C ARG A 237 -25.92 10.02 -8.17
N ALA A 238 -26.16 9.50 -6.97
CA ALA A 238 -25.15 8.79 -6.20
C ALA A 238 -24.62 7.55 -6.96
N ARG A 239 -25.53 6.75 -7.53
CA ARG A 239 -25.15 5.60 -8.37
C ARG A 239 -24.32 6.01 -9.59
N TYR A 240 -24.68 7.10 -10.26
CA TYR A 240 -23.91 7.65 -11.38
C TYR A 240 -22.48 8.02 -10.98
N LEU A 241 -22.31 8.69 -9.84
CA LEU A 241 -20.99 9.14 -9.37
C LEU A 241 -20.08 7.97 -8.96
N VAL A 242 -20.63 6.92 -8.35
CA VAL A 242 -19.89 5.68 -8.05
C VAL A 242 -19.41 5.02 -9.35
N LEU A 243 -20.30 4.84 -10.33
CA LEU A 243 -19.94 4.27 -11.62
C LEU A 243 -18.95 5.15 -12.40
N LEU A 244 -19.01 6.47 -12.22
CA LEU A 244 -18.05 7.40 -12.82
C LEU A 244 -16.64 7.18 -12.24
N GLU A 245 -16.51 6.98 -10.93
CA GLU A 245 -15.22 6.66 -10.29
C GLU A 245 -14.71 5.28 -10.71
N GLN A 246 -15.60 4.27 -10.81
CA GLN A 246 -15.23 2.95 -11.34
C GLN A 246 -14.74 3.03 -12.79
N ALA A 247 -15.39 3.84 -13.63
CA ALA A 247 -14.96 4.12 -15.00
C ALA A 247 -13.58 4.81 -15.03
N ALA A 248 -13.36 5.80 -14.16
CA ALA A 248 -12.10 6.52 -14.04
C ALA A 248 -10.97 5.56 -13.61
N ALA A 249 -11.19 4.73 -12.59
CA ALA A 249 -10.24 3.74 -12.11
C ALA A 249 -9.86 2.74 -13.22
N ARG A 250 -10.85 2.19 -13.95
CA ARG A 250 -10.61 1.34 -15.13
C ARG A 250 -9.79 2.06 -16.19
N ARG A 251 -10.10 3.32 -16.48
CA ARG A 251 -9.36 4.10 -17.47
C ARG A 251 -7.92 4.33 -17.05
N ARG A 252 -7.67 4.71 -15.79
CA ARG A 252 -6.32 4.85 -15.19
C ARG A 252 -5.54 3.55 -15.36
N LYS A 253 -6.13 2.41 -14.97
CA LYS A 253 -5.52 1.09 -15.10
C LYS A 253 -5.18 0.74 -16.55
N ASN A 254 -6.10 0.99 -17.48
CA ASN A 254 -5.88 0.72 -18.90
C ASN A 254 -4.77 1.61 -19.49
N ALA A 255 -4.66 2.87 -19.06
CA ALA A 255 -3.60 3.76 -19.51
C ALA A 255 -2.23 3.30 -19.01
N PHE A 256 -2.17 2.85 -17.75
CA PHE A 256 -0.98 2.23 -17.20
C PHE A 256 -0.59 0.96 -17.96
N ASP A 257 -1.56 0.06 -18.22
CA ASP A 257 -1.30 -1.18 -18.95
C ASP A 257 -0.77 -0.91 -20.35
N GLU A 258 -1.40 0.00 -21.10
CA GLU A 258 -0.99 0.33 -22.45
C GLU A 258 0.46 0.86 -22.52
N VAL A 259 0.88 1.68 -21.55
CA VAL A 259 2.18 2.35 -21.55
C VAL A 259 3.28 1.47 -20.96
N PHE A 260 3.05 0.88 -19.79
CA PHE A 260 4.10 0.22 -19.00
C PHE A 260 4.08 -1.30 -19.17
N ILE A 261 2.90 -1.89 -19.31
CA ILE A 261 2.77 -3.35 -19.43
C ILE A 261 2.91 -3.75 -20.89
N ASP A 262 2.00 -3.33 -21.76
CA ASP A 262 1.96 -3.76 -23.15
C ASP A 262 3.15 -3.19 -23.94
N TYR A 263 3.29 -1.85 -23.96
CA TYR A 263 4.39 -1.21 -24.68
C TYR A 263 5.72 -1.41 -23.96
N GLY A 264 5.81 -1.11 -22.66
CA GLY A 264 7.04 -1.27 -21.89
C GLY A 264 7.61 -2.69 -21.95
N ARG A 265 6.79 -3.73 -21.78
CA ARG A 265 7.26 -5.11 -21.88
C ARG A 265 7.49 -5.60 -23.30
N SER A 266 6.88 -4.98 -24.32
CA SER A 266 7.27 -5.23 -25.71
C SER A 266 8.73 -4.83 -25.99
N LEU A 267 9.23 -3.81 -25.30
CA LEU A 267 10.63 -3.36 -25.38
C LEU A 267 11.54 -4.15 -24.43
N ARG A 268 11.07 -4.44 -23.22
CA ARG A 268 11.82 -5.19 -22.19
C ARG A 268 10.88 -6.20 -21.50
N PRO A 269 10.83 -7.48 -21.91
CA PRO A 269 9.86 -8.44 -21.38
C PRO A 269 9.84 -8.58 -19.85
N GLY A 270 10.99 -8.42 -19.18
CA GLY A 270 11.12 -8.45 -17.73
C GLY A 270 10.98 -7.10 -17.02
N LEU A 271 10.36 -6.09 -17.64
CA LEU A 271 10.21 -4.75 -17.06
C LEU A 271 9.42 -4.82 -15.74
N LEU A 272 10.05 -4.37 -14.65
CA LEU A 272 9.39 -4.18 -13.36
C LEU A 272 8.42 -3.00 -13.46
N ALA A 273 7.19 -3.18 -12.97
CA ALA A 273 6.16 -2.16 -13.03
C ALA A 273 5.43 -2.07 -11.69
N ALA A 274 5.26 -0.86 -11.18
CA ALA A 274 4.42 -0.57 -10.02
C ALA A 274 3.77 0.81 -10.14
N GLN A 275 2.73 1.02 -9.34
CA GLN A 275 2.04 2.29 -9.24
C GLN A 275 2.06 2.79 -7.79
N TRP A 276 2.61 3.99 -7.57
CA TRP A 276 2.55 4.68 -6.29
C TRP A 276 1.18 5.30 -6.11
N TYR A 277 0.38 4.73 -5.20
CA TYR A 277 -0.93 5.23 -4.82
C TYR A 277 -1.06 5.61 -3.35
N HIS A 278 -2.23 6.11 -2.94
CA HIS A 278 -2.51 6.67 -1.63
C HIS A 278 -3.66 5.92 -0.95
N LYS A 279 -3.37 5.10 0.07
CA LYS A 279 -4.41 4.37 0.82
C LYS A 279 -4.51 4.84 2.26
N TYR A 280 -4.72 6.14 2.43
CA TYR A 280 -4.65 6.83 3.72
C TYR A 280 -5.73 6.35 4.67
N GLY A 281 -5.32 5.67 5.75
CA GLY A 281 -6.26 5.10 6.72
C GLY A 281 -7.26 4.13 6.10
N MET A 282 -6.91 3.53 4.94
CA MET A 282 -7.79 2.65 4.18
C MET A 282 -9.14 3.28 3.86
N ARG A 283 -9.16 4.55 3.40
CA ARG A 283 -10.37 5.17 2.87
C ARG A 283 -10.78 4.51 1.54
N ALA A 284 -12.08 4.47 1.27
CA ALA A 284 -12.62 3.88 0.06
C ALA A 284 -12.34 4.68 -1.24
N ASN A 285 -11.75 5.87 -1.13
CA ASN A 285 -11.43 6.72 -2.28
C ASN A 285 -9.96 6.64 -2.72
N ASP A 286 -9.26 5.53 -2.44
CA ASP A 286 -7.94 5.29 -3.01
C ASP A 286 -8.01 4.92 -4.50
N GLU A 287 -6.91 5.11 -5.22
CA GLU A 287 -6.87 5.00 -6.67
C GLU A 287 -7.18 3.59 -7.21
N ARG A 288 -7.07 2.54 -6.38
CA ARG A 288 -7.43 1.14 -6.74
C ARG A 288 -8.77 0.70 -6.15
N ALA A 289 -9.34 1.41 -5.18
CA ALA A 289 -10.54 0.98 -4.46
C ALA A 289 -11.72 0.65 -5.38
N ALA A 290 -11.92 1.45 -6.43
CA ALA A 290 -13.01 1.27 -7.40
C ALA A 290 -12.70 0.25 -8.52
N LEU A 291 -11.54 -0.43 -8.51
CA LEU A 291 -11.24 -1.47 -9.49
C LEU A 291 -11.91 -2.80 -9.12
N PRO A 292 -12.38 -3.58 -10.11
CA PRO A 292 -12.73 -4.97 -9.88
C PRO A 292 -11.46 -5.80 -9.58
N GLU A 293 -11.66 -6.96 -8.94
CA GLU A 293 -10.60 -7.89 -8.56
C GLU A 293 -9.62 -8.21 -9.70
N ASP A 294 -10.16 -8.57 -10.87
CA ASP A 294 -9.37 -9.03 -12.01
C ASP A 294 -8.42 -7.97 -12.56
N LEU A 295 -8.66 -6.69 -12.22
CA LEU A 295 -7.83 -5.55 -12.58
C LEU A 295 -6.95 -5.07 -11.44
N TRP A 296 -7.25 -5.44 -10.18
CA TRP A 296 -6.52 -4.95 -9.03
C TRP A 296 -5.06 -5.42 -9.07
N ALA A 297 -4.13 -4.47 -9.19
CA ALA A 297 -2.69 -4.69 -9.36
C ALA A 297 -2.29 -5.64 -10.53
N ARG A 298 -3.19 -5.93 -11.48
CA ARG A 298 -2.89 -6.84 -12.59
C ARG A 298 -1.69 -6.35 -13.39
N GLY A 299 -0.69 -7.21 -13.60
CA GLY A 299 0.50 -6.87 -14.37
C GLY A 299 1.56 -6.11 -13.56
N GLU A 300 1.26 -5.60 -12.37
CA GLU A 300 2.26 -4.99 -11.47
C GLU A 300 3.14 -6.09 -10.83
N ASN A 301 4.41 -5.77 -10.59
CA ASN A 301 5.39 -6.66 -9.94
C ASN A 301 5.39 -6.50 -8.43
N TYR A 302 5.06 -5.32 -7.93
CA TYR A 302 4.94 -5.01 -6.51
C TYR A 302 3.90 -3.93 -6.27
N VAL A 303 3.31 -3.92 -5.09
CA VAL A 303 2.30 -2.91 -4.69
C VAL A 303 2.99 -1.75 -3.98
N TRP A 304 2.59 -0.52 -4.27
CA TRP A 304 3.12 0.65 -3.57
C TRP A 304 1.99 1.55 -3.08
N TYR A 305 2.02 1.86 -1.78
CA TYR A 305 1.07 2.77 -1.16
C TYR A 305 1.76 3.70 -0.17
N SER A 306 1.42 4.98 -0.20
CA SER A 306 1.68 5.89 0.91
C SER A 306 0.50 5.94 1.89
N GLN A 307 0.80 6.24 3.15
CA GLN A 307 -0.15 6.25 4.27
C GLN A 307 -0.39 7.64 4.88
N GLY A 308 0.11 8.69 4.22
CA GLY A 308 -0.12 10.08 4.58
C GLY A 308 0.85 10.58 5.65
N PRO A 309 0.84 11.89 5.94
CA PRO A 309 1.92 12.57 6.63
C PRO A 309 1.89 12.43 8.17
N TYR A 310 1.07 11.54 8.72
CA TYR A 310 0.91 11.40 10.18
C TYR A 310 1.21 9.99 10.70
N ARG A 311 1.76 9.13 9.85
CA ARG A 311 2.18 7.77 10.22
C ARG A 311 3.64 7.65 10.65
N TRP A 312 4.35 8.78 10.70
CA TRP A 312 5.78 8.85 11.00
C TRP A 312 6.11 8.92 12.49
N GLY A 313 5.15 9.24 13.36
CA GLY A 313 5.34 9.31 14.80
C GLY A 313 4.45 8.35 15.58
N SER A 314 4.58 8.38 16.89
CA SER A 314 3.73 7.70 17.87
C SER A 314 3.52 8.60 19.09
N ASP A 315 2.46 8.32 19.85
CA ASP A 315 2.24 8.79 21.22
C ASP A 315 1.64 7.61 21.99
N ILE A 316 2.52 6.85 22.65
CA ILE A 316 2.14 5.60 23.30
C ILE A 316 1.25 5.87 24.52
N GLU A 317 1.47 6.97 25.24
CA GLU A 317 0.64 7.37 26.38
C GLU A 317 -0.82 7.58 25.95
N GLN A 318 -1.01 8.13 24.74
CA GLN A 318 -2.33 8.31 24.16
C GLN A 318 -2.85 7.09 23.39
N GLY A 319 -2.10 6.00 23.25
CA GLY A 319 -2.53 4.80 22.52
C GLY A 319 -2.29 4.85 21.00
N TYR A 320 -1.40 5.72 20.52
CA TYR A 320 -1.13 5.87 19.09
C TYR A 320 0.26 5.35 18.73
N ILE A 321 0.39 4.10 18.27
CA ILE A 321 1.70 3.54 17.83
C ILE A 321 1.98 3.71 16.34
N ALA A 322 0.96 4.08 15.56
CA ALA A 322 1.00 4.18 14.10
C ALA A 322 1.49 2.90 13.40
N ASP A 323 1.09 1.73 13.90
CA ASP A 323 1.40 0.46 13.27
C ASP A 323 0.67 0.28 11.93
N MET A 324 1.29 -0.46 11.02
CA MET A 324 0.75 -0.72 9.68
C MET A 324 0.25 -2.16 9.51
N GLY A 325 -0.06 -2.88 10.60
CA GLY A 325 -0.36 -4.31 10.56
C GLY A 325 -1.55 -4.66 9.68
N LEU A 326 -2.64 -3.90 9.81
CA LEU A 326 -3.85 -4.07 8.99
C LEU A 326 -3.58 -3.72 7.51
N ASN A 327 -2.95 -2.58 7.26
CA ASN A 327 -2.59 -2.13 5.91
C ASN A 327 -1.69 -3.14 5.18
N ALA A 328 -0.71 -3.71 5.90
CA ALA A 328 0.23 -4.67 5.36
C ALA A 328 -0.43 -6.01 5.04
N ARG A 329 -1.37 -6.49 5.88
CA ARG A 329 -2.19 -7.67 5.57
C ARG A 329 -3.05 -7.46 4.32
N HIS A 330 -3.71 -6.30 4.20
CA HIS A 330 -4.47 -5.96 2.99
C HIS A 330 -3.59 -5.99 1.73
N MET A 331 -2.40 -5.39 1.77
CA MET A 331 -1.48 -5.39 0.62
C MET A 331 -0.91 -6.78 0.32
N HIS A 332 -0.59 -7.57 1.34
CA HIS A 332 -0.12 -8.93 1.17
C HIS A 332 -1.17 -9.82 0.51
N VAL A 333 -2.41 -9.79 1.01
CA VAL A 333 -3.52 -10.59 0.49
C VAL A 333 -3.96 -10.11 -0.89
N GLY A 334 -4.28 -8.82 -1.04
CA GLY A 334 -4.68 -8.25 -2.34
C GLY A 334 -3.58 -8.36 -3.40
N GLY A 335 -2.32 -8.22 -2.98
CA GLY A 335 -1.14 -8.40 -3.83
C GLY A 335 -0.80 -9.85 -4.15
N GLY A 336 -1.49 -10.84 -3.56
CA GLY A 336 -1.22 -12.26 -3.77
C GLY A 336 0.20 -12.67 -3.37
N GLY A 337 0.71 -12.15 -2.25
CA GLY A 337 2.06 -12.43 -1.74
C GLY A 337 3.20 -11.72 -2.47
N ARG A 338 2.89 -10.86 -3.45
CA ARG A 338 3.90 -10.02 -4.11
C ARG A 338 4.57 -9.07 -3.11
N PRO A 339 5.81 -8.63 -3.39
CA PRO A 339 6.43 -7.55 -2.65
C PRO A 339 5.51 -6.32 -2.59
N PHE A 340 5.51 -5.60 -1.47
CA PHE A 340 4.76 -4.36 -1.35
C PHE A 340 5.49 -3.32 -0.49
N VAL A 341 5.28 -2.05 -0.77
CA VAL A 341 5.87 -0.92 -0.05
C VAL A 341 4.78 -0.12 0.64
N ILE A 342 4.98 0.15 1.93
CA ILE A 342 4.18 1.10 2.70
C ILE A 342 5.05 2.31 3.01
N ASN A 343 4.82 3.44 2.34
CA ASN A 343 5.48 4.70 2.66
C ASN A 343 4.73 5.44 3.78
N LYS A 344 5.31 5.46 4.98
CA LYS A 344 4.75 6.11 6.18
C LYS A 344 5.22 7.57 6.34
N TYR A 345 6.15 8.01 5.49
CA TYR A 345 6.92 9.22 5.71
C TYR A 345 7.65 9.22 7.06
N ASP A 346 8.03 8.03 7.57
CA ASP A 346 8.73 7.92 8.84
C ASP A 346 10.18 8.36 8.72
N TYR A 347 10.50 9.54 9.25
CA TYR A 347 11.84 10.13 9.17
C TYR A 347 12.73 9.80 10.38
N ARG A 348 12.24 8.97 11.32
CA ARG A 348 12.95 8.72 12.58
C ARG A 348 13.02 7.24 12.93
N ARG A 349 11.89 6.53 12.90
CA ARG A 349 11.73 5.15 13.41
C ARG A 349 12.08 4.10 12.36
N TRP A 350 13.30 4.21 11.83
CA TRP A 350 13.80 3.40 10.72
C TRP A 350 13.73 1.90 11.00
N ARG A 351 14.06 1.48 12.23
CA ARG A 351 14.06 0.06 12.61
C ARG A 351 12.65 -0.48 12.73
N VAL A 352 11.72 0.26 13.33
CA VAL A 352 10.30 -0.14 13.40
C VAL A 352 9.75 -0.32 11.99
N TRP A 353 10.00 0.64 11.10
CA TRP A 353 9.48 0.58 9.75
C TRP A 353 10.09 -0.58 8.93
N ALA A 354 11.39 -0.85 9.08
CA ALA A 354 12.04 -2.02 8.50
C ALA A 354 11.46 -3.34 9.05
N ALA A 355 11.16 -3.38 10.35
CA ALA A 355 10.57 -4.52 11.03
C ALA A 355 9.16 -4.84 10.50
N GLU A 356 8.33 -3.81 10.27
CA GLU A 356 6.99 -3.96 9.66
C GLU A 356 7.09 -4.56 8.26
N GLY A 357 8.05 -4.12 7.44
CA GLY A 357 8.27 -4.74 6.13
C GLY A 357 8.58 -6.24 6.27
N ALA A 358 9.58 -6.55 7.11
CA ALA A 358 10.04 -7.92 7.30
C ALA A 358 8.96 -8.85 7.91
N SER A 359 8.17 -8.37 8.88
CA SER A 359 7.14 -9.19 9.52
C SER A 359 5.94 -9.46 8.63
N HIS A 360 5.66 -8.59 7.66
CA HIS A 360 4.46 -8.69 6.84
C HIS A 360 4.68 -9.20 5.40
N GLY A 361 5.90 -9.55 5.03
CA GLY A 361 6.25 -9.95 3.65
C GLY A 361 6.40 -8.75 2.69
N GLY A 362 6.61 -7.55 3.24
CA GLY A 362 6.77 -6.30 2.51
C GLY A 362 8.23 -5.87 2.30
N CYS A 363 8.38 -4.77 1.60
CA CYS A 363 9.62 -4.06 1.29
C CYS A 363 9.64 -2.75 2.05
N SER A 364 10.52 -2.64 3.04
CA SER A 364 10.58 -1.45 3.87
C SER A 364 11.97 -1.29 4.49
N PRO A 365 12.42 -0.05 4.72
CA PRO A 365 11.79 1.24 4.43
C PRO A 365 12.17 1.79 3.06
N CYS A 366 11.20 2.44 2.41
CA CYS A 366 11.38 3.13 1.13
C CYS A 366 11.15 4.62 1.33
N PHE A 367 12.25 5.35 1.48
CA PHE A 367 12.22 6.74 1.87
C PHE A 367 12.26 7.67 0.66
N HIS A 368 11.14 8.35 0.36
CA HIS A 368 11.03 9.18 -0.84
C HIS A 368 12.12 10.22 -1.03
N ALA A 369 12.59 10.92 0.01
CA ALA A 369 13.61 11.96 -0.17
C ALA A 369 15.05 11.42 -0.39
N GLY A 370 15.26 10.09 -0.36
CA GLY A 370 16.59 9.48 -0.30
C GLY A 370 17.24 9.62 1.08
N PRO A 371 18.25 8.80 1.43
CA PRO A 371 18.92 8.88 2.73
C PRO A 371 19.32 10.32 3.10
N PRO A 372 19.18 10.74 4.38
CA PRO A 372 19.57 12.08 4.82
C PRO A 372 20.99 12.43 4.37
N ARG A 373 21.16 13.59 3.76
CA ARG A 373 22.47 14.13 3.37
C ARG A 373 22.99 15.09 4.44
N ALA A 374 24.31 15.25 4.52
CA ALA A 374 24.95 16.08 5.55
C ALA A 374 24.53 17.57 5.47
N ASP A 375 24.18 18.05 4.28
CA ASP A 375 23.66 19.40 4.02
C ASP A 375 22.16 19.57 4.33
N MET A 376 21.43 18.47 4.56
CA MET A 376 20.02 18.48 4.99
C MET A 376 19.86 18.56 6.52
N TRP A 377 20.96 18.73 7.25
CA TRP A 377 21.00 18.81 8.72
C TRP A 377 20.03 19.84 9.30
N ASP A 378 19.94 21.01 8.67
CA ASP A 378 19.15 22.15 9.16
C ASP A 378 17.63 21.93 9.08
N ALA A 379 17.15 20.90 8.37
CA ALA A 379 15.72 20.64 8.15
C ALA A 379 15.14 19.49 9.00
N GLY A 380 15.95 18.71 9.72
CA GLY A 380 15.42 17.46 10.32
C GLY A 380 16.19 16.84 11.50
N ARG A 381 17.38 17.31 11.88
CA ARG A 381 18.18 16.77 13.00
C ARG A 381 18.50 15.27 12.92
N THR A 382 18.72 14.70 11.73
CA THR A 382 19.17 13.31 11.54
C THR A 382 20.52 13.29 10.85
N LEU A 383 21.55 12.73 11.49
CA LEU A 383 22.84 12.55 10.82
C LEU A 383 22.74 11.39 9.82
N PRO A 384 23.48 11.40 8.70
CA PRO A 384 23.45 10.30 7.74
C PRO A 384 23.69 8.92 8.39
N GLU A 385 24.55 8.81 9.40
CA GLU A 385 24.80 7.58 10.13
C GLU A 385 23.62 7.08 10.97
N ASP A 386 22.74 7.97 11.42
CA ASP A 386 21.52 7.62 12.15
C ASP A 386 20.52 6.90 11.24
N TYR A 387 20.66 7.08 9.91
CA TYR A 387 19.97 6.31 8.89
C TYR A 387 20.79 5.07 8.48
N TYR A 388 22.00 5.25 7.94
CA TYR A 388 22.75 4.15 7.32
C TYR A 388 23.11 3.04 8.30
N GLY A 389 23.41 3.39 9.57
CA GLY A 389 23.77 2.45 10.62
C GLY A 389 22.69 1.39 10.89
N PRO A 390 21.48 1.79 11.33
CA PRO A 390 20.37 0.84 11.52
C PRO A 390 19.92 0.22 10.19
N MET A 391 19.89 1.00 9.10
CA MET A 391 19.34 0.50 7.84
C MET A 391 20.13 -0.63 7.21
N VAL A 392 21.45 -0.45 7.06
CA VAL A 392 22.33 -1.50 6.54
C VAL A 392 22.26 -2.74 7.42
N ARG A 393 22.14 -2.56 8.75
CA ARG A 393 22.06 -3.68 9.70
C ARG A 393 20.79 -4.50 9.49
N TYR A 394 19.62 -3.86 9.38
CA TYR A 394 18.35 -4.55 9.17
C TYR A 394 18.28 -5.21 7.80
N GLN A 395 18.77 -4.54 6.75
CA GLN A 395 18.81 -5.13 5.40
C GLN A 395 19.74 -6.36 5.34
N ARG A 396 20.91 -6.30 5.99
CA ARG A 396 21.79 -7.48 6.13
C ARG A 396 21.12 -8.60 6.89
N PHE A 397 20.47 -8.30 8.01
CA PHE A 397 19.72 -9.28 8.78
C PHE A 397 18.66 -9.97 7.90
N MET A 398 17.86 -9.22 7.16
CA MET A 398 16.88 -9.81 6.23
C MET A 398 17.53 -10.67 5.14
N ALA A 399 18.69 -10.27 4.63
CA ALA A 399 19.40 -11.03 3.61
C ALA A 399 20.10 -12.29 4.15
N ASP A 400 20.52 -12.30 5.42
CA ASP A 400 21.17 -13.46 6.05
C ASP A 400 20.13 -14.51 6.50
N TYR A 401 18.86 -14.12 6.60
CA TYR A 401 17.73 -14.95 7.02
C TYR A 401 16.60 -14.98 5.97
N GLU A 402 16.92 -14.83 4.69
CA GLU A 402 15.93 -14.69 3.60
C GLU A 402 14.99 -15.90 3.51
N ASP A 403 15.50 -17.12 3.74
CA ASP A 403 14.73 -18.37 3.72
C ASP A 403 13.64 -18.45 4.82
N LEU A 404 13.73 -17.62 5.87
CA LEU A 404 12.67 -17.47 6.87
C LEU A 404 11.56 -16.53 6.41
N LEU A 405 11.85 -15.63 5.48
CA LEU A 405 10.95 -14.55 5.05
C LEU A 405 10.20 -14.92 3.77
N HIS A 406 10.82 -15.66 2.86
CA HIS A 406 10.22 -16.05 1.59
C HIS A 406 10.95 -17.25 0.95
N PRO A 407 10.21 -18.19 0.30
CA PRO A 407 8.76 -18.30 0.28
C PRO A 407 8.21 -18.75 1.63
N ALA A 408 7.17 -18.06 2.10
CA ALA A 408 6.55 -18.32 3.39
C ALA A 408 5.03 -18.07 3.31
N THR A 409 4.27 -18.79 4.13
CA THR A 409 2.81 -18.60 4.25
C THR A 409 2.44 -18.23 5.68
N PRO A 410 1.51 -17.29 5.89
CA PRO A 410 1.10 -16.91 7.24
C PRO A 410 0.44 -18.09 7.94
N ILE A 411 0.71 -18.25 9.24
CA ILE A 411 -0.03 -19.17 10.10
C ILE A 411 -1.17 -18.37 10.72
N THR A 412 -2.41 -18.72 10.34
CA THR A 412 -3.58 -17.92 10.65
C THR A 412 -4.70 -18.74 11.27
N GLN A 413 -5.16 -18.34 12.45
CA GLN A 413 -6.26 -18.96 13.18
C GLN A 413 -7.63 -18.37 12.78
N VAL A 414 -7.66 -17.10 12.40
CA VAL A 414 -8.89 -16.36 12.12
C VAL A 414 -8.81 -15.65 10.76
N GLY A 415 -9.76 -15.94 9.88
CA GLY A 415 -9.97 -15.17 8.65
C GLY A 415 -10.92 -14.00 8.92
N VAL A 416 -10.45 -12.77 8.78
CA VAL A 416 -11.29 -11.56 8.92
C VAL A 416 -11.72 -11.09 7.52
N VAL A 417 -13.02 -11.05 7.27
CA VAL A 417 -13.56 -10.70 5.96
C VAL A 417 -13.47 -9.20 5.74
N TYR A 418 -12.76 -8.80 4.68
CA TYR A 418 -12.66 -7.43 4.21
C TYR A 418 -13.77 -7.14 3.18
N PRO A 419 -14.61 -6.11 3.40
CA PRO A 419 -15.75 -5.83 2.52
C PRO A 419 -15.34 -5.07 1.25
N ARG A 420 -14.65 -5.75 0.34
CA ARG A 420 -14.15 -5.19 -0.93
C ARG A 420 -15.29 -4.68 -1.82
N ARG A 421 -16.48 -5.28 -1.80
CA ARG A 421 -17.64 -4.73 -2.53
C ARG A 421 -18.08 -3.38 -1.99
N ALA A 422 -18.12 -3.21 -0.67
CA ALA A 422 -18.48 -1.92 -0.06
C ALA A 422 -17.42 -0.85 -0.34
N GLU A 423 -16.14 -1.23 -0.35
CA GLU A 423 -15.04 -0.35 -0.78
C GLU A 423 -15.25 0.16 -2.22
N ARG A 424 -15.60 -0.75 -3.14
CA ARG A 424 -15.82 -0.43 -4.56
C ARG A 424 -17.03 0.48 -4.81
N GLU A 425 -17.97 0.48 -3.87
CA GLU A 425 -19.14 1.36 -3.82
C GLU A 425 -18.88 2.67 -3.05
N LEU A 426 -17.63 2.92 -2.66
CA LEU A 426 -17.18 4.12 -1.95
C LEU A 426 -17.90 4.36 -0.61
N ALA A 427 -18.37 3.29 0.04
CA ALA A 427 -19.03 3.39 1.34
C ALA A 427 -18.05 3.93 2.40
N ALA A 428 -18.44 4.97 3.13
CA ALA A 428 -17.54 5.68 4.04
C ALA A 428 -17.22 4.90 5.31
N ASP A 429 -18.19 4.14 5.82
CA ASP A 429 -18.17 3.41 7.10
C ASP A 429 -17.76 1.94 6.96
N TYR A 430 -17.39 1.50 5.76
CA TYR A 430 -17.19 0.09 5.41
C TYR A 430 -16.13 -0.66 6.24
N LEU A 431 -15.23 0.05 6.93
CA LEU A 431 -14.17 -0.56 7.75
C LEU A 431 -14.30 -0.28 9.24
N ASP A 432 -15.34 0.40 9.70
CA ASP A 432 -15.41 0.82 11.10
C ASP A 432 -15.37 -0.41 12.04
N ALA A 433 -16.24 -1.39 11.80
CA ALA A 433 -16.26 -2.64 12.54
C ALA A 433 -14.96 -3.44 12.38
N LEU A 434 -14.44 -3.51 11.15
CA LEU A 434 -13.21 -4.26 10.86
C LEU A 434 -12.03 -3.70 11.65
N LYS A 435 -11.78 -2.39 11.56
CA LYS A 435 -10.68 -1.71 12.25
C LYS A 435 -10.75 -1.90 13.76
N ARG A 436 -11.95 -1.73 14.35
CA ARG A 436 -12.15 -1.90 15.78
C ARG A 436 -11.86 -3.34 16.23
N ILE A 437 -12.40 -4.33 15.53
CA ILE A 437 -12.18 -5.74 15.87
C ILE A 437 -10.71 -6.13 15.68
N THR A 438 -10.08 -5.73 14.56
CA THR A 438 -8.67 -6.07 14.32
C THR A 438 -7.72 -5.43 15.31
N GLU A 439 -8.03 -4.25 15.86
CA GLU A 439 -7.24 -3.66 16.96
C GLU A 439 -7.25 -4.58 18.18
N TRP A 440 -8.41 -5.11 18.58
CA TRP A 440 -8.50 -6.05 19.70
C TRP A 440 -7.77 -7.36 19.41
N LEU A 441 -7.84 -7.88 18.17
CA LEU A 441 -7.08 -9.07 17.78
C LEU A 441 -5.57 -8.85 17.86
N GLU A 442 -5.07 -7.69 17.42
CA GLU A 442 -3.65 -7.34 17.52
C GLU A 442 -3.24 -7.18 19.00
N ASP A 443 -4.04 -6.51 19.84
CA ASP A 443 -3.76 -6.35 21.27
C ASP A 443 -3.75 -7.69 22.03
N ALA A 444 -4.65 -8.61 21.66
CA ALA A 444 -4.74 -9.96 22.21
C ALA A 444 -3.76 -10.96 21.56
N HIS A 445 -2.99 -10.52 20.55
CA HIS A 445 -2.04 -11.36 19.81
C HIS A 445 -2.71 -12.58 19.13
N VAL A 446 -3.98 -12.44 18.73
CA VAL A 446 -4.72 -13.48 17.99
C VAL A 446 -4.22 -13.52 16.55
N LEU A 447 -3.90 -14.72 16.07
CA LEU A 447 -3.34 -14.90 14.73
C LEU A 447 -4.45 -14.76 13.68
N TYR A 448 -4.49 -13.61 13.01
CA TYR A 448 -5.46 -13.34 11.93
C TYR A 448 -4.79 -12.88 10.62
N ASP A 449 -5.49 -13.12 9.52
CA ASP A 449 -5.22 -12.53 8.21
C ASP A 449 -6.55 -12.17 7.52
N LEU A 450 -6.47 -11.41 6.44
CA LEU A 450 -7.64 -10.97 5.70
C LEU A 450 -8.05 -11.98 4.63
N ILE A 451 -9.36 -12.02 4.37
CA ILE A 451 -9.97 -12.65 3.20
C ILE A 451 -10.94 -11.64 2.60
N PHE A 452 -10.96 -11.47 1.28
CA PHE A 452 -11.91 -10.54 0.66
C PHE A 452 -13.29 -11.21 0.53
N ASP A 453 -14.37 -10.43 0.62
CA ASP A 453 -15.75 -10.95 0.58
C ASP A 453 -16.04 -11.83 -0.64
N ASP A 454 -15.59 -11.41 -1.81
CA ASP A 454 -15.60 -12.13 -3.09
C ASP A 454 -14.63 -13.32 -3.19
N GLN A 455 -13.79 -13.56 -2.18
CA GLN A 455 -12.96 -14.78 -2.06
C GLN A 455 -13.58 -15.85 -1.15
N LEU A 456 -14.72 -15.56 -0.50
CA LEU A 456 -15.33 -16.48 0.47
C LEU A 456 -15.66 -17.86 -0.12
N THR A 457 -16.13 -17.89 -1.37
CA THR A 457 -16.52 -19.16 -2.03
C THR A 457 -15.34 -20.12 -2.22
N GLU A 458 -14.12 -19.58 -2.37
CA GLU A 458 -12.92 -20.37 -2.64
C GLU A 458 -12.08 -20.60 -1.38
N ARG A 459 -12.11 -19.65 -0.44
CA ARG A 459 -11.10 -19.55 0.63
C ARG A 459 -11.67 -19.55 2.05
N ALA A 460 -13.00 -19.62 2.24
CA ALA A 460 -13.59 -19.71 3.58
C ALA A 460 -13.03 -20.90 4.39
N SER A 461 -12.71 -22.02 3.72
CA SER A 461 -12.13 -23.21 4.34
C SER A 461 -10.63 -23.12 4.64
N ASP A 462 -9.93 -22.07 4.17
CA ASP A 462 -8.51 -21.87 4.50
C ASP A 462 -8.32 -21.53 5.99
N PHE A 463 -9.38 -21.05 6.63
CA PHE A 463 -9.38 -20.63 8.02
C PHE A 463 -10.24 -21.57 8.85
N PRO A 464 -9.86 -21.88 10.10
CA PRO A 464 -10.72 -22.63 11.02
C PRO A 464 -11.80 -21.77 11.65
N ASN A 465 -11.63 -20.44 11.68
CA ASN A 465 -12.61 -19.49 12.22
C ASN A 465 -12.72 -18.28 11.30
N LEU A 466 -13.94 -17.76 11.14
CA LEU A 466 -14.23 -16.56 10.34
C LEU A 466 -14.82 -15.45 11.20
N ILE A 467 -14.46 -14.21 10.87
CA ILE A 467 -15.11 -13.00 11.38
C ILE A 467 -15.66 -12.22 10.19
N LEU A 468 -16.96 -11.92 10.21
CA LEU A 468 -17.63 -11.03 9.25
C LEU A 468 -17.97 -9.72 9.97
N PRO A 469 -17.08 -8.71 9.94
CA PRO A 469 -17.30 -7.44 10.59
C PRO A 469 -18.14 -6.51 9.71
N ASP A 470 -19.46 -6.46 9.95
CA ASP A 470 -20.40 -5.61 9.19
C ASP A 470 -20.31 -5.79 7.65
N VAL A 471 -20.21 -7.04 7.19
CA VAL A 471 -20.09 -7.38 5.76
C VAL A 471 -21.48 -7.39 5.12
N ARG A 472 -21.97 -6.22 4.73
CA ARG A 472 -23.37 -6.01 4.30
C ARG A 472 -23.76 -6.76 3.02
N ARG A 473 -22.85 -6.81 2.04
CA ARG A 473 -23.08 -7.30 0.68
C ARG A 473 -22.53 -8.71 0.48
N LEU A 474 -23.42 -9.70 0.37
CA LEU A 474 -23.04 -11.10 0.13
C LEU A 474 -23.97 -11.72 -0.92
N SER A 475 -23.38 -12.45 -1.87
CA SER A 475 -24.13 -13.31 -2.80
C SER A 475 -24.62 -14.57 -2.10
N ALA A 476 -25.65 -15.21 -2.67
CA ALA A 476 -26.15 -16.48 -2.17
C ALA A 476 -25.08 -17.59 -2.12
N ALA A 477 -24.12 -17.58 -3.05
CA ALA A 477 -23.02 -18.55 -3.06
C ALA A 477 -22.04 -18.33 -1.90
N GLU A 478 -21.78 -17.07 -1.53
CA GLU A 478 -20.91 -16.74 -0.40
C GLU A 478 -21.58 -17.07 0.93
N VAL A 479 -22.88 -16.79 1.07
CA VAL A 479 -23.65 -17.22 2.24
C VAL A 479 -23.60 -18.75 2.38
N ALA A 480 -23.78 -19.49 1.29
CA ALA A 480 -23.68 -20.95 1.30
C ALA A 480 -22.27 -21.45 1.67
N ALA A 481 -21.21 -20.75 1.21
CA ALA A 481 -19.83 -21.09 1.57
C ALA A 481 -19.55 -20.88 3.07
N VAL A 482 -20.07 -19.80 3.66
CA VAL A 482 -19.95 -19.55 5.11
C VAL A 482 -20.76 -20.60 5.90
N GLN A 483 -21.96 -20.96 5.44
CA GLN A 483 -22.73 -22.04 6.05
C GLN A 483 -21.97 -23.37 5.99
N GLN A 484 -21.38 -23.72 4.85
CA GLN A 484 -20.59 -24.93 4.70
C GLN A 484 -19.35 -24.94 5.61
N HIS A 485 -18.72 -23.79 5.82
CA HIS A 485 -17.62 -23.65 6.78
C HIS A 485 -18.08 -23.97 8.21
N VAL A 486 -19.23 -23.44 8.64
CA VAL A 486 -19.80 -23.73 9.97
C VAL A 486 -20.24 -25.18 10.11
N ASP A 487 -20.91 -25.74 9.10
CA ASP A 487 -21.33 -27.15 9.06
C ASP A 487 -20.12 -28.10 9.09
N GLY A 488 -18.99 -27.66 8.52
CA GLY A 488 -17.69 -28.35 8.57
C GLY A 488 -16.98 -28.28 9.93
N GLY A 489 -17.54 -27.57 10.91
CA GLY A 489 -17.00 -27.42 12.25
C GLY A 489 -16.24 -26.12 12.50
N GLY A 490 -16.15 -25.23 11.52
CA GLY A 490 -15.56 -23.91 11.68
C GLY A 490 -16.42 -22.98 12.54
N SER A 491 -15.80 -21.99 13.17
CA SER A 491 -16.52 -21.00 13.97
C SER A 491 -16.76 -19.70 13.21
N LEU A 492 -17.83 -19.01 13.55
CA LEU A 492 -18.24 -17.77 12.90
C LEU A 492 -18.56 -16.70 13.94
N LEU A 493 -17.89 -15.55 13.82
CA LEU A 493 -18.28 -14.33 14.50
C LEU A 493 -18.87 -13.35 13.48
N VAL A 494 -20.04 -12.80 13.78
CA VAL A 494 -20.74 -11.85 12.92
C VAL A 494 -21.05 -10.59 13.69
N SER A 495 -20.88 -9.42 13.07
CA SER A 495 -21.30 -8.15 13.65
C SER A 495 -22.06 -7.27 12.65
N GLY A 496 -22.73 -6.24 13.17
CA GLY A 496 -23.38 -5.20 12.37
C GLY A 496 -24.51 -5.71 11.48
N ALA A 497 -24.61 -5.13 10.29
CA ALA A 497 -25.62 -5.40 9.27
C ALA A 497 -25.13 -6.45 8.25
N THR A 498 -24.33 -7.42 8.69
CA THR A 498 -23.82 -8.49 7.82
C THR A 498 -24.95 -9.24 7.10
N GLY A 499 -24.80 -9.44 5.79
CA GLY A 499 -25.74 -10.19 4.95
C GLY A 499 -27.11 -9.54 4.72
N THR A 500 -27.25 -8.23 4.98
CA THR A 500 -28.50 -7.47 4.77
C THR A 500 -28.69 -7.00 3.32
N MET A 501 -27.71 -7.25 2.46
CA MET A 501 -27.75 -6.95 1.04
C MET A 501 -27.19 -8.10 0.21
N ASP A 502 -27.72 -8.26 -1.00
CA ASP A 502 -27.08 -9.08 -2.03
C ASP A 502 -25.75 -8.45 -2.52
N ALA A 503 -25.03 -9.16 -3.39
CA ALA A 503 -23.75 -8.69 -3.93
C ALA A 503 -23.86 -7.38 -4.73
N ASP A 504 -25.03 -7.10 -5.33
CA ASP A 504 -25.28 -5.91 -6.14
C ASP A 504 -25.80 -4.74 -5.28
N GLY A 505 -26.18 -4.99 -4.02
CA GLY A 505 -26.66 -4.00 -3.07
C GLY A 505 -28.17 -3.96 -2.89
N GLY A 506 -28.91 -4.88 -3.52
CA GLY A 506 -30.32 -5.08 -3.26
C GLY A 506 -30.53 -5.50 -1.81
N LYS A 507 -31.46 -4.87 -1.10
CA LYS A 507 -31.77 -5.24 0.29
C LYS A 507 -32.35 -6.65 0.34
N THR A 508 -31.86 -7.46 1.27
CA THR A 508 -32.32 -8.82 1.52
C THR A 508 -32.55 -9.04 3.00
N ASP A 509 -33.47 -9.95 3.33
CA ASP A 509 -33.55 -10.45 4.70
C ASP A 509 -32.27 -11.26 4.98
N PRO A 510 -31.53 -10.96 6.07
CA PRO A 510 -30.31 -11.68 6.39
C PRO A 510 -30.62 -13.13 6.78
N ASP A 511 -29.71 -14.04 6.44
CA ASP A 511 -29.81 -15.44 6.80
C ASP A 511 -29.84 -15.62 8.34
N ALA A 512 -30.51 -16.69 8.81
CA ALA A 512 -30.53 -17.06 10.23
C ALA A 512 -29.11 -17.20 10.81
N LEU A 513 -28.16 -17.65 9.98
CA LEU A 513 -26.74 -17.75 10.28
C LEU A 513 -26.13 -16.44 10.80
N PHE A 514 -26.63 -15.28 10.36
CA PHE A 514 -26.09 -13.97 10.75
C PHE A 514 -26.89 -13.29 11.85
N THR A 515 -28.08 -13.81 12.19
CA THR A 515 -29.03 -13.15 13.10
C THR A 515 -29.11 -13.76 14.49
N THR A 516 -28.60 -14.98 14.70
CA THR A 516 -28.73 -15.67 15.99
C THR A 516 -27.42 -16.35 16.40
N SER A 517 -27.01 -16.16 17.65
CA SER A 517 -25.90 -16.92 18.24
C SER A 517 -26.33 -18.37 18.51
N THR A 518 -25.65 -19.34 17.90
CA THR A 518 -25.93 -20.77 18.08
C THR A 518 -24.65 -21.59 17.93
N GLY A 519 -24.33 -22.44 18.92
CA GLY A 519 -23.18 -23.35 18.84
C GLY A 519 -21.87 -22.64 18.50
N LYS A 520 -21.35 -22.87 17.29
CA LYS A 520 -20.12 -22.29 16.74
C LYS A 520 -20.30 -20.91 16.08
N VAL A 521 -21.51 -20.34 16.15
CA VAL A 521 -21.86 -19.03 15.61
C VAL A 521 -22.13 -18.06 16.76
N TYR A 522 -21.49 -16.90 16.73
CA TYR A 522 -21.71 -15.83 17.68
C TYR A 522 -22.00 -14.50 16.96
N ARG A 523 -23.13 -13.91 17.30
CA ARG A 523 -23.52 -12.57 16.86
C ARG A 523 -23.12 -11.56 17.94
N TRP A 524 -22.28 -10.62 17.54
CA TRP A 524 -21.94 -9.46 18.34
C TRP A 524 -22.97 -8.35 18.18
N GLU A 525 -23.46 -7.83 19.31
CA GLU A 525 -24.60 -6.90 19.34
C GLU A 525 -24.19 -5.42 19.38
N SER A 526 -22.98 -5.08 19.86
CA SER A 526 -22.56 -3.67 19.87
C SER A 526 -22.29 -3.18 18.45
N THR A 527 -22.64 -1.92 18.21
CA THR A 527 -22.41 -1.20 16.95
C THR A 527 -21.56 0.05 17.15
N ASP A 528 -21.02 0.23 18.36
CA ASP A 528 -20.07 1.31 18.63
C ASP A 528 -18.68 0.92 18.12
N TRP A 529 -18.39 1.38 16.91
CA TRP A 529 -17.14 1.11 16.21
C TRP A 529 -16.22 2.32 16.15
N GLN A 530 -16.64 3.46 16.69
CA GLN A 530 -15.97 4.72 16.38
C GLN A 530 -14.71 4.90 17.22
N PRO A 531 -13.62 5.41 16.63
CA PRO A 531 -12.44 5.77 17.39
C PRO A 531 -12.68 7.05 18.21
N ILE A 532 -11.81 7.28 19.18
CA ILE A 532 -11.74 8.55 19.89
C ILE A 532 -10.71 9.44 19.19
N THR A 533 -11.10 10.66 18.83
CA THR A 533 -10.15 11.65 18.31
C THR A 533 -9.24 12.14 19.44
N LYS A 534 -7.92 12.02 19.23
CA LYS A 534 -6.89 12.49 20.16
C LYS A 534 -5.90 13.41 19.47
N THR A 535 -5.47 14.44 20.18
CA THR A 535 -4.40 15.35 19.73
C THR A 535 -3.05 14.73 20.08
N ILE A 536 -2.30 14.33 19.06
CA ILE A 536 -1.01 13.64 19.25
C ILE A 536 0.09 14.69 19.46
N GLY A 537 0.52 14.84 20.71
CA GLY A 537 1.50 15.84 21.13
C GLY A 537 2.94 15.30 21.18
N GLY A 538 3.92 16.19 21.27
CA GLY A 538 5.31 15.87 21.62
C GLY A 538 6.19 15.33 20.50
N SER A 539 5.77 14.28 19.79
CA SER A 539 6.60 13.61 18.76
C SER A 539 6.30 14.06 17.32
N ILE A 540 5.06 14.52 17.06
CA ILE A 540 4.56 14.95 15.74
C ILE A 540 4.40 16.47 15.68
N GLU A 541 5.03 17.11 14.70
CA GLU A 541 4.90 18.55 14.48
C GLU A 541 3.47 18.93 14.08
N GLY A 542 2.95 20.02 14.66
CA GLY A 542 1.60 20.53 14.37
C GLY A 542 0.47 19.90 15.18
N GLU A 543 0.78 18.99 16.10
CA GLU A 543 -0.18 18.37 17.03
C GLU A 543 -1.47 17.87 16.34
N PRO A 544 -1.35 16.96 15.35
CA PRO A 544 -2.50 16.55 14.56
C PRO A 544 -3.53 15.76 15.38
N GLU A 545 -4.79 15.86 14.98
CA GLU A 545 -5.87 15.03 15.48
C GLU A 545 -5.88 13.67 14.80
N MET A 546 -5.80 12.60 15.59
CA MET A 546 -5.74 11.22 15.12
C MET A 546 -6.86 10.37 15.72
N PRO A 547 -7.46 9.45 14.94
CA PRO A 547 -8.37 8.46 15.47
C PRO A 547 -7.57 7.42 16.27
N VAL A 548 -7.94 7.23 17.53
CA VAL A 548 -7.34 6.23 18.43
C VAL A 548 -8.43 5.35 19.03
N TYR A 549 -8.25 4.05 18.93
CA TYR A 549 -9.11 3.08 19.58
C TYR A 549 -8.65 2.81 21.01
N PRO A 550 -9.55 2.70 22.00
CA PRO A 550 -9.18 2.21 23.32
C PRO A 550 -8.60 0.79 23.22
N HIS A 551 -7.37 0.60 23.70
CA HIS A 551 -6.70 -0.70 23.72
C HIS A 551 -7.38 -1.67 24.69
N LEU A 552 -7.16 -2.96 24.48
CA LEU A 552 -7.81 -4.05 25.20
C LEU A 552 -7.78 -3.93 26.75
N PRO A 553 -6.69 -3.46 27.40
CA PRO A 553 -6.69 -3.23 28.85
C PRO A 553 -7.71 -2.20 29.33
N ASP A 554 -8.07 -1.24 28.48
CA ASP A 554 -9.01 -0.15 28.77
C ASP A 554 -10.37 -0.32 28.07
N ALA A 555 -10.58 -1.43 27.35
CA ALA A 555 -11.80 -1.73 26.61
C ALA A 555 -12.52 -2.98 27.15
N PRO A 556 -13.46 -2.85 28.12
CA PRO A 556 -14.20 -3.99 28.69
C PRO A 556 -14.93 -4.83 27.64
N GLU A 557 -15.61 -4.17 26.70
CA GLU A 557 -16.31 -4.84 25.60
C GLU A 557 -15.35 -5.65 24.70
N GLY A 558 -14.14 -5.14 24.46
CA GLY A 558 -13.13 -5.85 23.69
C GLY A 558 -12.66 -7.11 24.40
N ARG A 559 -12.51 -7.05 25.74
CA ARG A 559 -12.18 -8.23 26.55
C ARG A 559 -13.28 -9.27 26.50
N ASP A 560 -14.54 -8.85 26.63
CA ASP A 560 -15.69 -9.77 26.54
C ASP A 560 -15.76 -10.45 25.15
N LEU A 561 -15.46 -9.70 24.09
CA LEU A 561 -15.35 -10.26 22.73
C LEU A 561 -14.20 -11.27 22.63
N MET A 562 -13.01 -10.94 23.16
CA MET A 562 -11.85 -11.83 23.11
C MET A 562 -12.06 -13.10 23.96
N ASP A 563 -12.70 -13.01 25.11
CA ASP A 563 -13.04 -14.19 25.93
C ASP A 563 -14.04 -15.09 25.18
N THR A 564 -15.03 -14.49 24.53
CA THR A 564 -16.00 -15.22 23.69
C THR A 564 -15.32 -15.89 22.50
N LEU A 565 -14.45 -15.16 21.81
CA LEU A 565 -13.73 -15.66 20.64
C LEU A 565 -12.77 -16.78 21.03
N GLU A 566 -12.11 -16.72 22.20
CA GLU A 566 -11.25 -17.81 22.69
C GLU A 566 -12.06 -19.10 22.84
N GLY A 567 -13.27 -19.01 23.41
CA GLY A 567 -14.18 -20.14 23.54
C GLY A 567 -14.64 -20.71 22.19
N LEU A 568 -14.92 -19.87 21.20
CA LEU A 568 -15.27 -20.31 19.85
C LEU A 568 -14.10 -21.02 19.16
N CYS A 569 -12.89 -20.48 19.30
CA CYS A 569 -11.67 -20.98 18.68
C CYS A 569 -11.09 -22.23 19.35
N ASP A 570 -11.71 -22.71 20.44
CA ASP A 570 -11.18 -23.78 21.31
C ASP A 570 -9.77 -23.43 21.86
N GLY A 571 -9.55 -22.15 22.16
CA GLY A 571 -8.28 -21.59 22.64
C GLY A 571 -7.44 -20.94 21.55
N TYR A 572 -6.69 -19.89 21.90
CA TYR A 572 -5.79 -19.23 20.95
C TYR A 572 -4.55 -20.07 20.63
N TRP A 573 -4.08 -19.98 19.39
CA TRP A 573 -2.86 -20.67 18.95
C TRP A 573 -1.62 -20.04 19.58
N LEU A 574 -1.53 -18.72 19.65
CA LEU A 574 -0.48 -18.02 20.39
C LEU A 574 -1.03 -17.55 21.74
N ARG A 575 -0.28 -17.84 22.81
CA ARG A 575 -0.47 -17.25 24.13
C ARG A 575 0.80 -16.52 24.51
N THR A 576 0.69 -15.26 24.92
CA THR A 576 1.85 -14.46 25.31
C THR A 576 1.46 -13.38 26.31
N ASP A 577 2.42 -12.95 27.13
CA ASP A 577 2.30 -11.79 28.03
C ASP A 577 2.87 -10.50 27.41
N ALA A 578 3.16 -10.50 26.11
CA ALA A 578 3.56 -9.31 25.38
C ALA A 578 2.46 -8.23 25.49
N PRO A 579 2.83 -6.96 25.77
CA PRO A 579 1.86 -5.86 25.87
C PRO A 579 1.36 -5.44 24.49
N TRP A 580 0.24 -4.69 24.44
CA TRP A 580 -0.43 -4.29 23.19
C TRP A 580 0.45 -3.50 22.20
N TRP A 581 1.48 -2.77 22.68
CA TRP A 581 2.45 -2.08 21.83
C TRP A 581 3.55 -3.00 21.26
N VAL A 582 3.45 -4.31 21.51
CA VAL A 582 4.20 -5.34 20.80
C VAL A 582 3.26 -5.99 19.80
N ARG A 583 3.67 -6.03 18.52
CA ARG A 583 2.89 -6.70 17.47
C ARG A 583 3.59 -7.98 17.04
N THR A 584 2.80 -8.96 16.60
CA THR A 584 3.32 -10.28 16.20
C THR A 584 2.74 -10.75 14.88
N ARG A 585 3.54 -11.50 14.12
CA ARG A 585 3.09 -12.24 12.94
C ARG A 585 3.87 -13.54 12.82
N ILE A 586 3.17 -14.63 12.50
CA ILE A 586 3.75 -15.97 12.41
C ILE A 586 3.65 -16.47 10.98
N TRP A 587 4.74 -17.09 10.52
CA TRP A 587 4.80 -17.70 9.20
C TRP A 587 5.25 -19.14 9.30
N ARG A 588 4.99 -19.88 8.23
CA ARG A 588 5.63 -21.16 7.93
C ARG A 588 6.57 -20.93 6.75
N ALA A 589 7.86 -21.07 7.00
CA ALA A 589 8.86 -21.07 5.93
C ALA A 589 8.67 -22.32 5.06
N GLN A 590 8.80 -22.20 3.74
CA GLN A 590 8.56 -23.32 2.83
C GLN A 590 9.84 -24.05 2.43
N GLU A 591 11.00 -23.37 2.42
CA GLU A 591 12.28 -23.97 2.04
C GLU A 591 13.04 -24.58 3.21
N ILE A 592 12.76 -24.08 4.41
CA ILE A 592 13.30 -24.61 5.66
C ILE A 592 12.15 -25.06 6.56
N ASN A 593 12.33 -26.18 7.25
CA ASN A 593 11.33 -26.72 8.16
C ASN A 593 11.33 -25.90 9.46
N ALA A 594 10.77 -24.69 9.40
CA ALA A 594 10.78 -23.73 10.49
C ALA A 594 9.52 -22.86 10.54
N ILE A 595 9.16 -22.45 11.75
CA ILE A 595 8.10 -21.49 12.04
C ILE A 595 8.75 -20.24 12.62
N PRO A 596 8.98 -19.18 11.82
CA PRO A 596 9.39 -17.88 12.34
C PRO A 596 8.21 -17.12 12.96
N VAL A 597 8.40 -16.70 14.21
CA VAL A 597 7.51 -15.81 14.96
C VAL A 597 8.16 -14.44 15.04
N HIS A 598 7.59 -13.46 14.35
CA HIS A 598 8.09 -12.09 14.31
C HIS A 598 7.54 -11.28 15.46
N TRP A 599 8.40 -10.48 16.10
CA TRP A 599 8.04 -9.63 17.23
C TRP A 599 8.52 -8.20 16.97
N ILE A 600 7.62 -7.22 17.07
CA ILE A 600 7.94 -5.80 16.89
C ILE A 600 7.56 -5.04 18.15
N ASN A 601 8.52 -4.37 18.78
CA ASN A 601 8.30 -3.46 19.90
C ASN A 601 8.24 -2.02 19.40
N TYR A 602 7.07 -1.40 19.52
CA TYR A 602 6.87 0.01 19.18
C TYR A 602 7.31 0.96 20.30
N ARG A 603 7.60 0.44 21.50
CA ARG A 603 7.93 1.26 22.66
C ARG A 603 9.29 1.93 22.55
N GLN A 604 9.29 3.24 22.66
CA GLN A 604 10.47 4.08 22.56
C GLN A 604 10.34 5.35 23.40
N ASP A 605 11.45 6.03 23.62
CA ASP A 605 11.44 7.43 24.01
C ASP A 605 11.08 8.26 22.77
N GLU A 606 9.97 9.00 22.84
CA GLU A 606 9.36 9.70 21.70
C GLU A 606 9.86 11.14 21.56
N MET A 607 10.68 11.61 22.52
CA MET A 607 11.25 12.97 22.56
C MET A 607 12.54 13.17 21.75
N PRO A 608 13.47 12.19 21.64
CA PRO A 608 14.71 12.36 20.89
C PRO A 608 14.50 12.52 19.37
N ALA A 609 15.48 13.15 18.70
CA ALA A 609 15.49 13.29 17.24
C ALA A 609 15.82 11.97 16.51
N VAL A 610 16.41 11.00 17.23
CA VAL A 610 16.80 9.68 16.73
C VAL A 610 16.02 8.60 17.47
N GLU A 611 15.71 7.51 16.78
CA GLU A 611 14.94 6.39 17.34
C GLU A 611 15.64 5.80 18.58
N THR A 612 14.98 5.89 19.72
CA THR A 612 15.52 5.45 21.02
C THR A 612 14.59 4.42 21.65
N PRO A 613 14.67 3.15 21.25
CA PRO A 613 13.76 2.11 21.71
C PRO A 613 13.94 1.85 23.20
N ILE A 614 12.85 1.53 23.88
CA ILE A 614 12.83 1.09 25.27
C ILE A 614 12.67 -0.42 25.25
N PRO A 615 13.76 -1.19 25.45
CA PRO A 615 13.71 -2.65 25.33
C PRO A 615 12.84 -3.28 26.40
N MET A 616 12.20 -4.39 26.03
CA MET A 616 11.23 -5.08 26.85
C MET A 616 11.63 -6.56 27.00
N GLY A 617 11.31 -7.16 28.15
CA GLY A 617 11.54 -8.57 28.41
C GLY A 617 11.65 -8.89 29.91
N PRO A 618 11.53 -10.16 30.30
CA PRO A 618 11.26 -11.29 29.42
C PRO A 618 9.82 -11.29 28.85
N ILE A 619 9.64 -11.88 27.66
CA ILE A 619 8.31 -12.18 27.09
C ILE A 619 8.15 -13.69 27.05
N ASN A 620 7.06 -14.19 27.61
CA ASN A 620 6.68 -15.59 27.53
C ASN A 620 5.83 -15.81 26.29
N ALA A 621 6.14 -16.87 25.54
CA ALA A 621 5.38 -17.29 24.38
C ALA A 621 5.10 -18.78 24.47
N ASP A 622 3.85 -19.13 24.22
CA ASP A 622 3.36 -20.50 24.17
C ASP A 622 2.56 -20.65 22.87
N LEU A 623 3.13 -21.36 21.90
CA LEU A 623 2.57 -21.52 20.56
C LEU A 623 2.06 -22.95 20.34
N LEU A 624 0.79 -23.07 19.95
CA LEU A 624 0.23 -24.32 19.44
C LEU A 624 0.82 -24.63 18.06
N LEU A 625 1.36 -25.83 17.94
CA LEU A 625 1.94 -26.33 16.72
C LEU A 625 0.94 -27.23 15.97
N PRO A 626 1.08 -27.37 14.64
CA PRO A 626 0.32 -28.36 13.89
C PRO A 626 0.56 -29.77 14.44
N ASP A 627 -0.41 -30.66 14.25
CA ASP A 627 -0.24 -32.07 14.63
C ASP A 627 0.98 -32.69 13.92
N ASP A 628 1.60 -33.68 14.59
CA ASP A 628 2.73 -34.46 14.11
C ASP A 628 4.06 -33.71 13.87
N VAL A 629 4.16 -32.42 14.21
CA VAL A 629 5.46 -31.73 14.15
C VAL A 629 6.30 -31.99 15.40
N VAL A 630 7.60 -32.16 15.20
CA VAL A 630 8.56 -32.34 16.30
C VAL A 630 9.51 -31.17 16.33
N VAL A 631 9.53 -30.43 17.44
CA VAL A 631 10.48 -29.33 17.66
C VAL A 631 11.88 -29.90 17.82
N ASP A 632 12.83 -29.36 17.05
CA ASP A 632 14.26 -29.62 17.20
C ASP A 632 14.88 -28.66 18.22
N ARG A 633 14.72 -27.36 17.96
CA ARG A 633 15.17 -26.29 18.84
C ARG A 633 14.39 -25.01 18.59
N VAL A 634 14.44 -24.09 19.55
CA VAL A 634 13.95 -22.72 19.38
C VAL A 634 15.14 -21.77 19.44
N GLU A 635 15.25 -20.88 18.47
CA GLU A 635 16.35 -19.94 18.34
C GLU A 635 15.84 -18.50 18.33
N TRP A 636 16.52 -17.59 19.03
CA TRP A 636 16.22 -16.16 19.05
C TRP A 636 17.26 -15.40 18.25
N ILE A 637 16.79 -14.61 17.28
CA ILE A 637 17.62 -13.77 16.42
C ILE A 637 17.07 -12.34 16.34
N PHE A 638 17.95 -11.35 16.29
CA PHE A 638 17.59 -9.96 16.02
C PHE A 638 18.75 -9.18 15.38
N PRO A 639 18.49 -8.05 14.70
CA PRO A 639 19.49 -7.36 13.88
C PRO A 639 20.76 -6.89 14.63
N GLU A 640 20.64 -6.53 15.91
CA GLU A 640 21.79 -6.10 16.73
C GLU A 640 22.57 -7.26 17.39
N MET A 641 22.11 -8.50 17.23
CA MET A 641 22.73 -9.68 17.83
C MET A 641 23.94 -10.16 17.01
N LYS A 642 25.02 -10.59 17.68
CA LYS A 642 26.23 -11.10 16.99
C LYS A 642 26.11 -12.55 16.51
N LYS A 643 25.37 -13.38 17.26
CA LYS A 643 25.15 -14.80 17.00
C LYS A 643 23.79 -15.19 17.55
N PRO A 644 23.04 -16.07 16.88
CA PRO A 644 21.78 -16.59 17.40
C PRO A 644 21.89 -17.15 18.82
N LEU A 645 20.79 -17.06 19.57
CA LEU A 645 20.67 -17.60 20.92
C LEU A 645 19.67 -18.75 20.93
N GLU A 646 20.12 -19.96 21.21
CA GLU A 646 19.21 -21.08 21.47
C GLU A 646 18.45 -20.82 22.78
N LEU A 647 17.12 -20.86 22.70
CA LEU A 647 16.22 -20.70 23.83
C LEU A 647 15.90 -22.05 24.44
N LYS A 648 15.86 -22.09 25.78
CA LYS A 648 15.21 -23.18 26.49
C LYS A 648 13.74 -23.18 26.10
N HIS A 649 13.23 -24.36 25.76
CA HIS A 649 11.85 -24.56 25.39
C HIS A 649 11.32 -25.86 26.00
N GLU A 650 10.02 -25.89 26.23
CA GLU A 650 9.28 -27.08 26.69
C GLU A 650 8.20 -27.38 25.66
N VAL A 651 7.96 -28.67 25.41
CA VAL A 651 6.89 -29.13 24.50
C VAL A 651 5.93 -29.99 25.30
N SER A 652 4.66 -29.56 25.38
CA SER A 652 3.56 -30.31 26.00
C SER A 652 2.29 -30.07 25.21
N ASP A 653 1.50 -31.12 24.98
CA ASP A 653 0.18 -31.02 24.32
C ASP A 653 0.22 -30.28 22.98
N ASN A 654 1.20 -30.60 22.14
CA ASN A 654 1.50 -29.94 20.85
C ASN A 654 1.79 -28.43 20.94
N ARG A 655 2.05 -27.91 22.15
CA ARG A 655 2.47 -26.52 22.33
C ARG A 655 3.96 -26.43 22.64
N VAL A 656 4.62 -25.43 22.07
CA VAL A 656 6.00 -25.07 22.41
C VAL A 656 6.01 -23.79 23.21
N SER A 657 6.51 -23.88 24.44
CA SER A 657 6.66 -22.76 25.36
C SER A 657 8.13 -22.34 25.47
N PHE A 658 8.41 -21.05 25.35
CA PHE A 658 9.75 -20.47 25.45
C PHE A 658 9.70 -19.02 25.95
N GLN A 659 10.86 -18.49 26.35
CA GLN A 659 10.98 -17.13 26.86
C GLN A 659 11.98 -16.31 26.04
N ILE A 660 11.52 -15.18 25.51
CA ILE A 660 12.37 -14.20 24.84
C ILE A 660 13.01 -13.33 25.92
N PRO A 661 14.35 -13.29 26.04
CA PRO A 661 14.99 -12.58 27.14
C PRO A 661 14.89 -11.06 27.02
N ARG A 662 14.95 -10.54 25.78
CA ARG A 662 14.94 -9.11 25.49
C ARG A 662 14.58 -8.85 24.03
N LEU A 663 13.56 -8.02 23.82
CA LEU A 663 13.16 -7.45 22.54
C LEU A 663 13.51 -5.96 22.52
N VAL A 664 14.31 -5.51 21.54
CA VAL A 664 14.72 -4.10 21.40
C VAL A 664 13.72 -3.36 20.52
N VAL A 665 13.73 -3.63 19.21
CA VAL A 665 12.73 -3.16 18.25
C VAL A 665 12.14 -4.35 17.51
N TYR A 666 12.99 -5.25 17.02
CA TYR A 666 12.55 -6.37 16.20
C TYR A 666 13.34 -7.63 16.53
N GLY A 667 12.71 -8.79 16.43
CA GLY A 667 13.39 -10.08 16.44
C GLY A 667 12.48 -11.20 15.97
N ILE A 668 13.08 -12.37 15.73
CA ILE A 668 12.38 -13.57 15.27
C ILE A 668 12.71 -14.70 16.24
N SER A 669 11.67 -15.34 16.78
CA SER A 669 11.80 -16.66 17.41
C SER A 669 11.61 -17.71 16.33
N VAL A 670 12.67 -18.43 16.00
CA VAL A 670 12.69 -19.46 14.95
C VAL A 670 12.50 -20.81 15.61
N ILE A 671 11.34 -21.43 15.39
CA ILE A 671 11.05 -22.79 15.86
C ILE A 671 11.46 -23.74 14.74
N HIS A 672 12.60 -24.42 14.92
CA HIS A 672 13.07 -25.42 13.97
C HIS A 672 12.35 -26.75 14.21
N LEU A 673 11.92 -27.38 13.12
CA LEU A 673 11.18 -28.64 13.12
C LEU A 673 12.06 -29.76 12.51
N LYS A 674 11.84 -31.01 12.95
CA LYS A 674 12.60 -32.19 12.48
C LYS A 674 12.11 -32.76 11.16
#